data_AF-A0AAJ5VNQ8-F1
#
_entry.id   AF-A0AAJ5VNQ8-F1
#
_cell.length_a   1.000
_cell.length_b   1.000
_cell.length_c   1.000
_cell.angle_alpha   90.00
_cell.angle_beta   90.00
_cell.angle_gamma   90.00
#
_symmetry.space_group_name_H-M   'P 1'
#
loop_
_entity.id
_entity.type
_entity.pdbx_description
1 polymer ?
#
loop_
_entity_poly.entity_id
_entity_poly.type
_entity_poly.pdbx_seq_one_letter_code
_entity_poly.pdbx_strand_id
1 'polypeptide(L)'
;MHALSGNGNDGRAYVQNFHDQAGSNYSWMALGDWNRDPEDQLPTIPRGGENNLRIAYIESTGHATHVTGRELDYGIGSIDLAAGMTAQMLPNLAGSDHWPVEFTPLPELPDDGQEVRLMPVGDSNTSGEGSSDGNGYRAGVFDGLEYVGADPDFVGHNSTGSMPDPEHNGYSGYGIGEISGVVERDVSETHPNVITVMAGPDDAQKRLGRINMKAAAGAGSAGTEMAGDLDKLIDTLQAGAPTAAIAVATMVPIRGDSEAEALRNAFNAEVRSLMKDRQERGQKIELVESGDLTDDMMHDDFHPNDLGYEFVAQRFFQAVAAMEAKGWVGTPGAPGNPGTGNPDDPGNPGTGEPGPGGGTGPAKPDIRLISAGDSITYGVGSSDGNGYRGQLYDALEQAQLHPDFVGSSASGSMSDPQHDGNRGWVINQIAEPAARDAASMRPNVMTLMAGTNDVYYQKGGAVADAPARLGKLIDRVQEGSPGISIVVATLVPVKNDPAAMERRNAYNEAVRALVKDRQADGQKVMLADFGPMTESMLSDTLHPNDAGYTFMAQRWFEAITTMVDKRWVLQPANVPHLPDVCEKKPGGGWSELGRIAQGPINSDSSSAGVKGEVHLADFDGNGRTDYAIVTDTGAVYLWTRTADGWENRGKVADGNGAKGRGAQVRFADINGDHDDDYLVVHGDGSVEAWLNNDVAVGGGKGWQSIGVIAEGTGDSGDQVRFADLDGDAYDDYLVVHDNGSVEAWLNNDVAVKGKSAWKKLGEMAEGTGNPGSKVRLADLDGDKDADYLIVHSDGSTEAWLNDDVAVKASGDWKSIGKIATGTGINGTVQFADANADGDADYFVVGSAGTATWWQNDDVATRKDKENGFKKQGVYGDHKLDAANNARTVRFADLDGDGDDDYVLVGPKGEVEAWRNDDVATRGTNAWIKVGRVAEGVSPGKTQRVVFADFNGDGRDDYLVVDDTNGRVRGWRNDGVLTKGVTAWTNLGVIAQGPALAAEGEVQFADLDADGADDYLVVTSGHSVHAWRNKGTNAPGGGGWGTKTLVASPKDAVTATQTTRFANVDCDGRADYVLRDSAQNNALYGWRNLGGFHNEWSEKKKIAHGVAMGFPVDVHLADLDGDGLDDYLVVDPVNGAARAWLNNGGNDVTP
;
A
#
# COMPACT_ATOMS: atom_id res chain seq x y z
N MET A 1 48.82 13.05 31.27
CA MET A 1 50.18 13.61 31.48
C MET A 1 50.09 14.75 32.47
N HIS A 2 50.91 14.73 33.54
CA HIS A 2 50.95 15.76 34.57
C HIS A 2 51.89 16.90 34.13
N ALA A 3 51.36 18.09 33.95
CA ALA A 3 52.12 19.29 33.62
C ALA A 3 52.03 20.29 34.77
N LEU A 4 53.18 20.81 35.21
CA LEU A 4 53.29 21.89 36.19
C LEU A 4 53.54 23.18 35.42
N SER A 5 52.61 24.14 35.50
CA SER A 5 52.69 25.44 34.80
C SER A 5 53.15 26.52 35.79
N GLY A 6 54.19 27.29 35.41
CA GLY A 6 54.80 28.26 36.32
C GLY A 6 54.05 29.58 36.30
N ASN A 7 53.32 29.89 37.38
CA ASN A 7 52.57 31.14 37.59
C ASN A 7 51.40 31.36 36.61
N GLY A 8 50.49 30.39 36.49
CA GLY A 8 49.06 30.53 36.15
C GLY A 8 48.65 31.22 34.83
N ASN A 9 49.59 31.81 34.09
CA ASN A 9 49.37 32.57 32.85
C ASN A 9 50.01 31.89 31.63
N ASP A 10 50.80 30.84 31.84
CA ASP A 10 51.49 30.09 30.78
C ASP A 10 50.70 28.85 30.33
N GLY A 11 49.70 28.41 31.09
CA GLY A 11 49.03 27.15 30.81
C GLY A 11 48.20 27.12 29.50
N ARG A 12 47.68 28.25 29.01
CA ARG A 12 47.15 28.36 27.64
C ARG A 12 48.21 28.05 26.58
N ALA A 13 49.40 28.63 26.74
CA ALA A 13 50.51 28.43 25.81
C ALA A 13 51.11 27.02 25.94
N TYR A 14 51.07 26.45 27.14
CA TYR A 14 51.50 25.08 27.41
C TYR A 14 50.61 24.06 26.71
N VAL A 15 49.29 24.17 26.85
CA VAL A 15 48.30 23.31 26.19
C VAL A 15 48.41 23.42 24.66
N GLN A 16 48.60 24.64 24.13
CA GLN A 16 48.82 24.87 22.70
C GLN A 16 50.12 24.22 22.18
N ASN A 17 51.23 24.36 22.91
CA ASN A 17 52.50 23.75 22.52
C ASN A 17 52.46 22.22 22.59
N PHE A 18 51.71 21.65 23.53
CA PHE A 18 51.53 20.22 23.67
C PHE A 18 50.83 19.64 22.43
N HIS A 19 49.79 20.33 21.98
CA HIS A 19 49.04 20.02 20.78
C HIS A 19 49.92 20.09 19.51
N ASP A 20 50.69 21.17 19.36
CA ASP A 20 51.57 21.40 18.21
C ASP A 20 52.72 20.37 18.12
N GLN A 21 53.13 19.75 19.23
CA GLN A 21 54.19 18.72 19.25
C GLN A 21 53.69 17.27 19.18
N ALA A 22 52.51 16.96 19.75
CA ALA A 22 52.01 15.58 19.83
C ALA A 22 51.18 15.17 18.60
N GLY A 23 50.59 16.12 17.87
CA GLY A 23 49.52 15.83 16.90
C GLY A 23 48.20 15.44 17.59
N SER A 24 47.23 14.93 16.83
CA SER A 24 45.84 14.72 17.26
C SER A 24 45.55 13.49 18.16
N ASN A 25 46.56 12.77 18.68
CA ASN A 25 46.33 11.48 19.34
C ASN A 25 46.67 11.50 20.85
N TYR A 26 45.69 11.82 21.70
CA TYR A 26 45.72 11.55 23.14
C TYR A 26 44.31 11.27 23.69
N SER A 27 44.19 10.27 24.59
CA SER A 27 42.89 9.83 25.15
C SER A 27 42.45 10.59 26.41
N TRP A 28 43.37 11.28 27.11
CA TRP A 28 43.07 12.20 28.22
C TRP A 28 44.30 13.00 28.68
N MET A 29 44.05 14.14 29.35
CA MET A 29 45.08 15.00 29.93
C MET A 29 44.67 15.47 31.35
N ALA A 30 45.61 15.43 32.30
CA ALA A 30 45.39 15.86 33.69
C ALA A 30 46.42 16.93 34.04
N LEU A 31 45.99 18.15 34.28
CA LEU A 31 46.83 19.33 34.44
C LEU A 31 46.80 19.82 35.89
N GLY A 32 47.90 20.40 36.37
CA GLY A 32 47.93 21.00 37.70
C GLY A 32 48.89 22.18 37.88
N ASP A 33 48.79 22.84 39.03
CA ASP A 33 49.56 24.05 39.46
C ASP A 33 49.14 25.37 38.77
N TRP A 34 47.84 25.64 38.75
CA TRP A 34 47.26 26.79 38.02
C TRP A 34 47.28 28.12 38.79
N ASN A 35 47.63 28.12 40.08
CA ASN A 35 47.63 29.30 40.97
C ASN A 35 46.30 30.10 40.96
N ARG A 36 45.21 29.48 40.49
CA ARG A 36 43.84 29.99 40.31
C ARG A 36 42.87 28.82 40.22
N ASP A 37 41.60 29.07 40.49
CA ASP A 37 40.53 28.10 40.28
C ASP A 37 40.59 27.53 38.85
N PRO A 38 40.63 26.20 38.67
CA PRO A 38 40.59 25.56 37.36
C PRO A 38 39.37 26.00 36.53
N GLU A 39 38.22 26.25 37.17
CA GLU A 39 37.01 26.73 36.48
C GLU A 39 37.19 28.17 35.96
N ASP A 40 37.93 29.03 36.66
CA ASP A 40 38.22 30.40 36.20
C ASP A 40 39.13 30.46 34.97
N GLN A 41 39.82 29.36 34.65
CA GLN A 41 40.67 29.22 33.46
C GLN A 41 39.83 28.88 32.21
N LEU A 42 38.62 28.32 32.38
CA LEU A 42 37.73 27.83 31.34
C LEU A 42 37.50 28.81 30.16
N PRO A 43 37.33 30.13 30.37
CA PRO A 43 37.10 31.08 29.29
C PRO A 43 38.36 31.41 28.47
N THR A 44 39.54 31.09 29.00
CA THR A 44 40.84 31.49 28.42
C THR A 44 41.50 30.38 27.61
N ILE A 45 41.01 29.15 27.74
CA ILE A 45 41.44 27.96 27.01
C ILE A 45 40.85 28.00 25.59
N PRO A 46 41.63 27.82 24.51
CA PRO A 46 41.11 27.82 23.14
C PRO A 46 40.15 26.64 22.92
N ARG A 47 38.90 26.92 22.52
CA ARG A 47 37.87 25.91 22.19
C ARG A 47 37.58 26.01 20.69
N GLY A 48 38.06 25.05 19.91
CA GLY A 48 38.19 25.19 18.44
C GLY A 48 36.92 24.90 17.64
N GLY A 49 36.83 25.54 16.46
CA GLY A 49 36.17 24.99 15.27
C GLY A 49 37.03 23.90 14.60
N GLU A 50 36.61 23.44 13.41
CA GLU A 50 36.93 22.18 12.68
C GLU A 50 38.29 21.46 12.83
N ASN A 51 39.35 22.01 13.43
CA ASN A 51 40.57 21.27 13.78
C ASN A 51 41.29 21.88 15.02
N ASN A 52 41.01 21.44 16.26
CA ASN A 52 41.91 21.40 17.45
C ASN A 52 41.31 21.92 18.78
N LEU A 53 41.52 21.13 19.86
CA LEU A 53 41.13 21.29 21.27
C LEU A 53 39.63 21.30 21.59
N ARG A 54 39.16 20.16 22.11
CA ARG A 54 37.89 19.98 22.85
C ARG A 54 38.22 19.61 24.30
N ILE A 55 38.55 20.59 25.15
CA ILE A 55 38.52 20.38 26.60
C ILE A 55 37.06 20.53 26.99
N ALA A 56 36.38 19.40 27.22
CA ALA A 56 34.94 19.35 27.47
C ALA A 56 34.58 19.53 28.95
N TYR A 57 35.49 19.25 29.89
CA TYR A 57 35.18 19.20 31.32
C TYR A 57 36.39 19.61 32.19
N ILE A 58 36.15 20.00 33.45
CA ILE A 58 37.14 20.18 34.52
C ILE A 58 36.52 19.62 35.81
N GLU A 59 37.08 18.55 36.37
CA GLU A 59 36.68 18.01 37.67
C GLU A 59 37.50 18.66 38.81
N SER A 60 36.83 19.17 39.84
CA SER A 60 37.44 19.76 41.03
C SER A 60 37.29 18.85 42.25
N THR A 61 38.27 18.87 43.16
CA THR A 61 38.19 18.13 44.44
C THR A 61 37.27 18.79 45.47
N GLY A 62 36.73 19.97 45.17
CA GLY A 62 35.91 20.77 46.10
C GLY A 62 36.68 21.36 47.30
N HIS A 63 38.00 21.15 47.37
CA HIS A 63 38.86 21.59 48.48
C HIS A 63 40.16 22.20 47.96
N ALA A 64 40.58 23.32 48.53
CA ALA A 64 41.87 23.95 48.20
C ALA A 64 43.00 22.94 48.43
N THR A 65 43.72 22.60 47.37
CA THR A 65 44.80 21.61 47.40
C THR A 65 46.11 22.21 47.90
N HIS A 66 46.23 23.53 47.99
CA HIS A 66 47.37 24.19 48.59
C HIS A 66 47.24 24.38 50.11
N VAL A 67 48.33 24.20 50.87
CA VAL A 67 48.37 24.26 52.35
C VAL A 67 47.94 25.60 52.95
N THR A 68 47.92 26.71 52.18
CA THR A 68 47.41 28.01 52.66
C THR A 68 45.90 28.16 52.53
N GLY A 69 45.22 27.18 51.92
CA GLY A 69 43.76 27.10 51.78
C GLY A 69 43.16 28.10 50.79
N ARG A 70 43.95 28.59 49.82
CA ARG A 70 43.54 29.65 48.89
C ARG A 70 43.57 29.27 47.42
N GLU A 71 44.11 28.11 47.06
CA GLU A 71 44.40 27.74 45.67
C GLU A 71 43.91 26.30 45.42
N LEU A 72 43.17 26.14 44.32
CA LEU A 72 42.63 24.89 43.78
C LEU A 72 43.48 24.54 42.56
N ASP A 73 44.10 23.35 42.51
CA ASP A 73 45.31 23.20 41.69
C ASP A 73 45.23 22.12 40.59
N TYR A 74 44.06 21.55 40.27
CA TYR A 74 43.97 20.43 39.30
C TYR A 74 42.73 20.48 38.41
N GLY A 75 42.88 20.08 37.13
CA GLY A 75 41.78 19.89 36.17
C GLY A 75 42.10 18.82 35.12
N ILE A 76 41.09 18.10 34.63
CA ILE A 76 41.21 17.00 33.63
C ILE A 76 40.43 17.36 32.38
N GLY A 77 40.96 17.09 31.17
CA GLY A 77 40.22 17.19 29.91
C GLY A 77 40.37 15.99 28.98
N SER A 78 39.23 15.46 28.49
CA SER A 78 39.08 14.57 27.32
C SER A 78 37.63 14.52 26.82
N ILE A 79 37.42 14.15 25.56
CA ILE A 79 36.13 13.87 24.92
C ILE A 79 35.60 12.45 25.23
N ASP A 80 36.48 11.51 25.57
CA ASP A 80 36.13 10.10 25.82
C ASP A 80 35.71 9.81 27.28
N LEU A 81 35.56 10.85 28.12
CA LEU A 81 35.36 10.71 29.57
C LEU A 81 34.12 11.44 30.11
N ALA A 82 33.10 11.68 29.27
CA ALA A 82 31.79 12.12 29.75
C ALA A 82 31.13 11.12 30.74
N ALA A 83 31.67 9.90 30.89
CA ALA A 83 31.08 8.80 31.62
C ALA A 83 31.80 8.34 32.92
N GLY A 84 32.60 9.19 33.59
CA GLY A 84 32.79 9.00 35.05
C GLY A 84 34.19 8.92 35.63
N MET A 85 34.71 10.05 36.11
CA MET A 85 35.78 10.10 37.10
C MET A 85 35.41 11.04 38.24
N THR A 86 35.83 10.73 39.47
CA THR A 86 35.71 11.61 40.65
C THR A 86 37.10 11.95 41.18
N ALA A 87 37.28 13.18 41.68
CA ALA A 87 38.55 13.64 42.24
C ALA A 87 38.49 13.75 43.76
N GLN A 88 39.42 13.10 44.48
CA GLN A 88 39.51 13.15 45.94
C GLN A 88 40.90 13.60 46.40
N MET A 89 40.91 14.52 47.37
CA MET A 89 42.15 14.95 48.02
C MET A 89 42.64 13.91 49.05
N LEU A 90 43.92 13.53 48.96
CA LEU A 90 44.60 12.56 49.82
C LEU A 90 45.39 13.24 50.96
N PRO A 91 45.73 12.50 52.04
CA PRO A 91 46.56 13.04 53.12
C PRO A 91 47.96 13.45 52.64
N ASN A 92 48.43 14.62 53.10
CA ASN A 92 49.76 15.13 52.78
C ASN A 92 50.85 14.51 53.67
N LEU A 93 51.43 13.40 53.21
CA LEU A 93 52.31 12.55 54.02
C LEU A 93 53.78 13.03 54.08
N ALA A 94 54.19 14.03 53.30
CA ALA A 94 55.60 14.46 53.17
C ALA A 94 55.85 15.98 53.30
N GLY A 95 54.84 16.78 53.66
CA GLY A 95 55.00 18.23 53.87
C GLY A 95 55.13 19.03 52.58
N SER A 96 54.54 18.53 51.49
CA SER A 96 54.35 19.29 50.25
C SER A 96 53.48 20.52 50.53
N ASP A 97 53.67 21.61 49.79
CA ASP A 97 52.74 22.74 49.83
C ASP A 97 51.43 22.43 49.09
N HIS A 98 51.39 21.33 48.32
CA HIS A 98 50.21 20.80 47.65
C HIS A 98 49.81 19.42 48.18
N TRP A 99 48.51 19.22 48.43
CA TRP A 99 47.90 17.96 48.84
C TRP A 99 47.72 17.08 47.59
N PRO A 100 48.06 15.78 47.65
CA PRO A 100 47.90 14.89 46.50
C PRO A 100 46.41 14.71 46.17
N VAL A 101 46.09 14.53 44.89
CA VAL A 101 44.73 14.25 44.41
C VAL A 101 44.70 12.90 43.72
N GLU A 102 43.74 12.07 44.12
CA GLU A 102 43.42 10.79 43.50
C GLU A 102 42.22 10.97 42.57
N PHE A 103 42.31 10.41 41.37
CA PHE A 103 41.21 10.36 40.41
C PHE A 103 40.73 8.92 40.32
N THR A 104 39.46 8.70 40.64
CA THR A 104 38.84 7.37 40.65
C THR A 104 37.78 7.30 39.56
N PRO A 105 37.85 6.32 38.64
CA PRO A 105 36.75 6.02 37.72
C PRO A 105 35.45 5.75 38.49
N LEU A 106 34.28 6.04 37.91
CA LEU A 106 33.02 5.54 38.43
C LEU A 106 33.06 3.99 38.46
N PRO A 107 32.35 3.34 39.39
CA PRO A 107 32.30 1.88 39.45
C PRO A 107 31.86 1.30 38.11
N GLU A 108 32.51 0.24 37.63
CA GLU A 108 31.97 -0.57 36.53
C GLU A 108 30.59 -1.08 36.95
N LEU A 109 29.58 -0.88 36.11
CA LEU A 109 28.27 -1.48 36.31
C LEU A 109 28.42 -3.01 36.23
N PRO A 110 27.65 -3.79 37.01
CA PRO A 110 27.66 -5.24 36.89
C PRO A 110 27.36 -5.64 35.44
N ASP A 111 28.26 -6.41 34.82
CA ASP A 111 28.14 -6.95 33.46
C ASP A 111 27.15 -8.14 33.44
N ASP A 112 25.95 -7.95 34.01
CA ASP A 112 24.91 -8.98 34.15
C ASP A 112 23.77 -8.85 33.13
N GLY A 113 23.86 -7.88 32.22
CA GLY A 113 22.87 -7.65 31.15
C GLY A 113 21.56 -7.06 31.65
N GLN A 114 21.60 -6.27 32.73
CA GLN A 114 20.43 -5.62 33.29
C GLN A 114 20.00 -4.41 32.41
N GLU A 115 18.85 -4.55 31.75
CA GLU A 115 18.18 -3.50 30.95
C GLU A 115 17.82 -2.28 31.82
N VAL A 116 18.25 -1.08 31.39
CA VAL A 116 17.93 0.19 32.08
C VAL A 116 16.76 0.84 31.36
N ARG A 117 15.55 0.51 31.80
CA ARG A 117 14.32 1.14 31.30
C ARG A 117 14.06 2.48 31.99
N LEU A 118 14.47 3.55 31.33
CA LEU A 118 14.51 4.89 31.89
C LEU A 118 13.34 5.74 31.39
N MET A 119 12.56 6.32 32.29
CA MET A 119 11.52 7.30 31.93
C MET A 119 11.94 8.72 32.30
N PRO A 120 12.26 9.60 31.33
CA PRO A 120 12.43 11.02 31.60
C PRO A 120 11.08 11.70 31.79
N VAL A 121 10.87 12.43 32.88
CA VAL A 121 9.62 13.13 33.21
C VAL A 121 9.92 14.60 33.48
N GLY A 122 9.18 15.51 32.86
CA GLY A 122 9.38 16.91 33.17
C GLY A 122 8.68 17.92 32.28
N ASP A 123 9.21 19.13 32.24
CA ASP A 123 8.68 20.23 31.46
C ASP A 123 9.44 20.45 30.13
N SER A 124 9.40 21.65 29.56
CA SER A 124 10.11 22.00 28.32
C SER A 124 11.62 21.67 28.35
N ASN A 125 12.25 21.67 29.53
CA ASN A 125 13.67 21.27 29.66
C ASN A 125 13.88 19.77 29.44
N THR A 126 12.92 18.95 29.85
CA THR A 126 12.94 17.50 29.56
C THR A 126 12.58 17.24 28.10
N SER A 127 11.77 18.10 27.47
CA SER A 127 11.51 18.07 26.03
C SER A 127 12.69 18.51 25.17
N GLY A 128 13.72 19.12 25.77
CA GLY A 128 14.93 19.56 25.09
C GLY A 128 14.84 20.93 24.40
N GLU A 129 13.89 21.78 24.77
CA GLU A 129 13.83 23.14 24.22
C GLU A 129 15.11 23.92 24.51
N GLY A 130 15.66 24.62 23.52
CA GLY A 130 16.92 25.36 23.65
C GLY A 130 18.18 24.57 23.29
N SER A 131 18.09 23.25 23.13
CA SER A 131 19.12 22.45 22.46
C SER A 131 19.00 22.55 20.94
N SER A 132 20.11 22.48 20.22
CA SER A 132 20.18 22.57 18.76
C SER A 132 19.67 21.32 18.05
N ASP A 133 19.66 20.19 18.76
CA ASP A 133 19.26 18.87 18.28
C ASP A 133 17.91 18.41 18.85
N GLY A 134 17.32 19.18 19.79
CA GLY A 134 16.04 18.87 20.43
C GLY A 134 16.12 17.76 21.49
N ASN A 135 17.31 17.23 21.78
CA ASN A 135 17.50 16.14 22.74
C ASN A 135 17.47 16.60 24.19
N GLY A 136 17.84 17.85 24.44
CA GLY A 136 18.09 18.35 25.79
C GLY A 136 19.18 17.53 26.49
N TYR A 137 18.99 17.24 27.78
CA TYR A 137 19.97 16.46 28.55
C TYR A 137 19.95 14.96 28.24
N ARG A 138 18.96 14.46 27.50
CA ARG A 138 18.70 13.02 27.39
C ARG A 138 19.75 12.30 26.56
N ALA A 139 20.23 12.93 25.47
CA ALA A 139 21.31 12.37 24.64
C ALA A 139 22.56 12.03 25.46
N GLY A 140 23.02 12.97 26.30
CA GLY A 140 24.20 12.72 27.15
C GLY A 140 23.96 11.66 28.23
N VAL A 141 22.72 11.43 28.68
CA VAL A 141 22.40 10.33 29.62
C VAL A 141 22.42 8.99 28.90
N PHE A 142 21.84 8.92 27.69
CA PHE A 142 21.83 7.72 26.85
C PHE A 142 23.24 7.31 26.46
N ASP A 143 24.03 8.24 25.90
CA ASP A 143 25.42 8.00 25.51
C ASP A 143 26.27 7.57 26.73
N GLY A 144 26.00 8.16 27.90
CA GLY A 144 26.66 7.78 29.14
C GLY A 144 26.38 6.34 29.56
N LEU A 145 25.11 5.90 29.46
CA LEU A 145 24.68 4.54 29.80
C LEU A 145 25.21 3.50 28.80
N GLU A 146 25.11 3.77 27.50
CA GLU A 146 25.66 2.90 26.45
C GLU A 146 27.19 2.75 26.63
N TYR A 147 27.88 3.84 26.94
CA TYR A 147 29.34 3.82 27.14
C TYR A 147 29.77 2.89 28.28
N VAL A 148 29.01 2.83 29.38
CA VAL A 148 29.31 1.93 30.50
C VAL A 148 28.75 0.51 30.30
N GLY A 149 28.25 0.21 29.10
CA GLY A 149 27.74 -1.11 28.73
C GLY A 149 26.35 -1.42 29.26
N ALA A 150 25.59 -0.41 29.73
CA ALA A 150 24.17 -0.58 29.97
C ALA A 150 23.43 -0.63 28.62
N ASP A 151 22.29 -1.31 28.59
CA ASP A 151 21.35 -1.33 27.46
C ASP A 151 20.18 -0.39 27.80
N PRO A 152 20.28 0.92 27.50
CA PRO A 152 19.26 1.89 27.85
C PRO A 152 18.02 1.76 26.94
N ASP A 153 16.84 1.67 27.55
CA ASP A 153 15.52 1.71 26.92
C ASP A 153 14.76 2.91 27.49
N PHE A 154 14.79 4.04 26.79
CA PHE A 154 14.05 5.22 27.18
C PHE A 154 12.57 5.00 26.86
N VAL A 155 11.69 5.33 27.81
CA VAL A 155 10.25 5.13 27.64
C VAL A 155 9.47 6.39 28.00
N GLY A 156 8.44 6.69 27.23
CA GLY A 156 7.57 7.83 27.50
C GLY A 156 6.55 8.08 26.39
N HIS A 157 5.58 8.96 26.68
CA HIS A 157 4.50 9.27 25.75
C HIS A 157 4.91 10.19 24.60
N ASN A 158 5.91 11.04 24.82
CA ASN A 158 6.42 12.00 23.86
C ASN A 158 7.75 11.51 23.28
N SER A 159 8.10 12.01 22.10
CA SER A 159 9.37 11.72 21.44
C SER A 159 9.85 12.97 20.72
N THR A 160 10.98 13.53 21.16
CA THR A 160 11.59 14.73 20.59
C THR A 160 13.11 14.64 20.62
N GLY A 161 13.76 15.18 19.57
CA GLY A 161 15.20 15.17 19.42
C GLY A 161 15.71 14.16 18.37
N SER A 162 17.02 14.12 18.15
CA SER A 162 17.72 13.26 17.18
C SER A 162 18.51 12.09 17.79
N MET A 163 18.44 11.87 19.12
CA MET A 163 19.12 10.76 19.80
C MET A 163 18.51 9.40 19.42
N PRO A 164 19.26 8.29 19.52
CA PRO A 164 18.78 6.95 19.08
C PRO A 164 17.49 6.49 19.75
N ASP A 165 17.27 6.90 21.01
CA ASP A 165 16.06 6.58 21.77
C ASP A 165 15.47 7.86 22.42
N PRO A 166 14.67 8.64 21.67
CA PRO A 166 14.22 9.96 22.07
C PRO A 166 12.93 9.96 22.89
N GLU A 167 12.47 8.83 23.43
CA GLU A 167 11.21 8.77 24.20
C GLU A 167 11.32 9.47 25.57
N HIS A 168 10.25 10.16 25.99
CA HIS A 168 10.16 10.89 27.26
C HIS A 168 8.73 11.32 27.61
N ASN A 169 8.52 11.79 28.84
CA ASN A 169 7.32 12.46 29.33
C ASN A 169 7.63 13.92 29.69
N GLY A 170 8.25 14.64 28.76
CA GLY A 170 8.54 16.08 28.86
C GLY A 170 7.45 16.90 28.18
N TYR A 171 6.81 17.83 28.88
CA TYR A 171 5.66 18.58 28.39
C TYR A 171 5.93 20.09 28.40
N SER A 172 6.12 20.67 27.22
CA SER A 172 6.31 22.11 27.06
C SER A 172 5.10 22.90 27.59
N GLY A 173 5.36 23.86 28.46
CA GLY A 173 4.36 24.75 29.03
C GLY A 173 3.47 24.10 30.10
N TYR A 174 3.84 22.94 30.66
CA TYR A 174 3.11 22.28 31.74
C TYR A 174 3.80 22.51 33.09
N GLY A 175 3.03 22.85 34.12
CA GLY A 175 3.53 22.89 35.49
C GLY A 175 3.53 21.50 36.12
N ILE A 176 4.23 21.35 37.26
CA ILE A 176 4.45 20.06 37.94
C ILE A 176 3.12 19.32 38.22
N GLY A 177 2.09 20.03 38.66
CA GLY A 177 0.77 19.43 38.96
C GLY A 177 0.01 18.94 37.71
N GLU A 178 0.23 19.55 36.54
CA GLU A 178 -0.37 19.11 35.28
C GLU A 178 0.34 17.86 34.75
N ILE A 179 1.67 17.81 34.87
CA ILE A 179 2.50 16.63 34.54
C ILE A 179 2.02 15.41 35.36
N SER A 180 1.79 15.59 36.67
CA SER A 180 1.29 14.52 37.55
C SER A 180 -0.04 13.92 37.08
N GLY A 181 -0.90 14.70 36.41
CA GLY A 181 -2.19 14.23 35.92
C GLY A 181 -2.15 13.48 34.59
N VAL A 182 -1.05 13.59 33.83
CA VAL A 182 -0.91 12.94 32.52
C VAL A 182 0.02 11.73 32.57
N VAL A 183 1.06 11.77 33.41
CA VAL A 183 2.09 10.71 33.47
C VAL A 183 1.64 9.45 34.22
N GLU A 184 0.55 9.50 35.00
CA GLU A 184 0.05 8.37 35.82
C GLU A 184 -0.18 7.10 34.98
N ARG A 185 -0.71 7.27 33.78
CA ARG A 185 -0.97 6.16 32.86
C ARG A 185 0.34 5.62 32.30
N ASP A 186 1.20 6.51 31.81
CA ASP A 186 2.42 6.14 31.09
C ASP A 186 3.39 5.37 32.00
N VAL A 187 3.58 5.81 33.24
CA VAL A 187 4.42 5.11 34.22
C VAL A 187 3.87 3.71 34.58
N SER A 188 2.55 3.53 34.51
CA SER A 188 1.91 2.24 34.79
C SER A 188 1.91 1.28 33.60
N GLU A 189 2.01 1.78 32.37
CA GLU A 189 1.99 0.98 31.14
C GLU A 189 3.40 0.59 30.66
N THR A 190 4.38 1.48 30.85
CA THR A 190 5.77 1.28 30.37
C THR A 190 6.66 0.56 31.38
N HIS A 191 6.26 0.53 32.66
CA HIS A 191 6.95 -0.17 33.75
C HIS A 191 8.46 0.16 33.87
N PRO A 192 8.85 1.44 34.00
CA PRO A 192 10.26 1.82 34.10
C PRO A 192 10.89 1.30 35.39
N ASN A 193 12.20 1.03 35.36
CA ASN A 193 13.00 0.73 36.55
C ASN A 193 13.86 1.91 37.01
N VAL A 194 14.02 2.94 36.16
CA VAL A 194 14.63 4.23 36.47
C VAL A 194 13.72 5.36 35.97
N ILE A 195 13.54 6.42 36.75
CA ILE A 195 12.76 7.60 36.34
C ILE A 195 13.59 8.85 36.62
N THR A 196 13.83 9.71 35.63
CA THR A 196 14.46 11.02 35.83
C THR A 196 13.39 12.11 35.86
N VAL A 197 13.50 13.07 36.77
CA VAL A 197 12.52 14.16 36.94
C VAL A 197 13.21 15.50 36.86
N MET A 198 12.88 16.31 35.85
CA MET A 198 13.33 17.70 35.71
C MET A 198 12.16 18.62 35.33
N ALA A 199 11.60 19.28 36.34
CA ALA A 199 10.44 20.17 36.18
C ALA A 199 10.51 21.35 37.14
N GLY A 200 9.96 22.50 36.75
CA GLY A 200 9.85 23.67 37.61
C GLY A 200 9.76 25.00 36.86
N PRO A 201 10.58 25.27 35.82
CA PRO A 201 10.58 26.55 35.13
C PRO A 201 9.21 26.97 34.58
N ASP A 202 8.44 26.04 34.02
CA ASP A 202 7.10 26.33 33.49
C ASP A 202 6.07 26.62 34.60
N ASP A 203 6.17 25.94 35.75
CA ASP A 203 5.32 26.21 36.92
C ASP A 203 5.68 27.56 37.57
N ALA A 204 6.98 27.88 37.64
CA ALA A 204 7.45 29.18 38.09
C ALA A 204 6.91 30.31 37.19
N GLN A 205 6.99 30.15 35.86
CA GLN A 205 6.46 31.13 34.90
C GLN A 205 4.94 31.36 35.10
N LYS A 206 4.16 30.29 35.27
CA LYS A 206 2.71 30.37 35.54
C LYS A 206 2.35 31.00 36.88
N ARG A 207 3.16 30.77 37.93
CA ARG A 207 2.92 31.32 39.28
C ARG A 207 3.34 32.78 39.42
N LEU A 208 4.42 33.21 38.75
CA LEU A 208 4.82 34.61 38.68
C LEU A 208 3.75 35.50 38.02
N GLY A 209 3.01 34.95 37.03
CA GLY A 209 1.81 35.58 36.48
C GLY A 209 0.68 35.84 37.50
N ARG A 210 0.63 35.09 38.62
CA ARG A 210 -0.33 35.28 39.74
C ARG A 210 0.25 36.12 40.89
N ILE A 211 1.57 36.12 41.09
CA ILE A 211 2.27 36.86 42.17
C ILE A 211 2.26 38.37 41.93
N ASN A 212 2.10 38.83 40.68
CA ASN A 212 1.84 40.23 40.32
C ASN A 212 0.55 40.83 40.95
N MET A 213 -0.19 40.08 41.79
CA MET A 213 -1.30 40.58 42.60
C MET A 213 -1.02 40.73 44.12
N LYS A 214 0.06 40.18 44.72
CA LYS A 214 0.40 40.39 46.15
C LYS A 214 1.90 40.26 46.46
N ALA A 215 2.41 41.23 47.23
CA ALA A 215 3.79 41.50 47.63
C ALA A 215 4.73 40.31 47.96
N ALA A 216 6.04 40.58 47.80
CA ALA A 216 7.29 39.83 47.98
C ALA A 216 7.48 38.89 49.20
N ALA A 217 6.45 38.58 49.99
CA ALA A 217 6.45 37.44 50.92
C ALA A 217 6.08 36.11 50.24
N GLY A 218 5.71 36.15 48.95
CA GLY A 218 5.12 35.02 48.21
C GLY A 218 6.09 34.00 47.61
N ALA A 219 7.38 34.34 47.39
CA ALA A 219 8.33 33.43 46.75
C ALA A 219 8.64 32.20 47.63
N GLY A 220 8.81 32.39 48.95
CA GLY A 220 9.02 31.28 49.88
C GLY A 220 7.82 30.34 49.94
N SER A 221 6.60 30.88 50.08
CA SER A 221 5.39 30.04 50.10
C SER A 221 5.11 29.37 48.76
N ALA A 222 5.38 30.04 47.63
CA ALA A 222 5.21 29.45 46.30
C ALA A 222 6.23 28.35 46.03
N GLY A 223 7.48 28.49 46.51
CA GLY A 223 8.49 27.44 46.46
C GLY A 223 8.07 26.20 47.25
N THR A 224 7.54 26.37 48.47
CA THR A 224 6.99 25.26 49.26
C THR A 224 5.78 24.61 48.59
N GLU A 225 4.89 25.39 47.95
CA GLU A 225 3.75 24.83 47.20
C GLU A 225 4.21 24.04 45.96
N MET A 226 5.19 24.54 45.20
CA MET A 226 5.78 23.82 44.06
C MET A 226 6.43 22.51 44.53
N ALA A 227 7.16 22.54 45.65
CA ALA A 227 7.73 21.33 46.25
C ALA A 227 6.65 20.34 46.68
N GLY A 228 5.51 20.82 47.17
CA GLY A 228 4.35 19.98 47.48
C GLY A 228 3.68 19.34 46.25
N ASP A 229 3.73 20.00 45.09
CA ASP A 229 3.25 19.40 43.84
C ASP A 229 4.26 18.39 43.27
N LEU A 230 5.57 18.64 43.43
CA LEU A 230 6.61 17.66 43.13
C LEU A 230 6.51 16.42 44.02
N ASP A 231 6.18 16.61 45.30
CA ASP A 231 5.98 15.51 46.25
C ASP A 231 4.83 14.58 45.82
N LYS A 232 3.74 15.16 45.29
CA LYS A 232 2.62 14.38 44.70
C LYS A 232 3.01 13.70 43.40
N LEU A 233 3.77 14.37 42.53
CA LEU A 233 4.28 13.75 41.31
C LEU A 233 5.13 12.52 41.65
N ILE A 234 6.00 12.61 42.65
CA ILE A 234 6.78 11.47 43.14
C ILE A 234 5.86 10.35 43.65
N ASP A 235 4.79 10.68 44.40
CA ASP A 235 3.81 9.67 44.83
C ASP A 235 3.11 9.00 43.65
N THR A 236 2.73 9.74 42.61
CA THR A 236 2.13 9.20 41.37
C THR A 236 3.11 8.23 40.67
N LEU A 237 4.36 8.65 40.49
CA LEU A 237 5.39 7.83 39.84
C LEU A 237 5.68 6.55 40.64
N GLN A 238 5.78 6.64 41.97
CA GLN A 238 5.96 5.50 42.86
C GLN A 238 4.73 4.58 42.90
N ALA A 239 3.51 5.11 42.72
CA ALA A 239 2.31 4.29 42.67
C ALA A 239 2.25 3.46 41.38
N GLY A 240 2.65 4.04 40.24
CA GLY A 240 2.66 3.37 38.95
C GLY A 240 3.86 2.44 38.74
N ALA A 241 5.02 2.77 39.31
CA ALA A 241 6.23 1.94 39.30
C ALA A 241 6.84 1.78 40.71
N PRO A 242 6.26 0.92 41.58
CA PRO A 242 6.66 0.81 42.99
C PRO A 242 8.10 0.36 43.25
N THR A 243 8.76 -0.21 42.24
CA THR A 243 10.11 -0.75 42.33
C THR A 243 11.18 0.16 41.72
N ALA A 244 10.77 1.18 40.97
CA ALA A 244 11.67 2.08 40.24
C ALA A 244 12.50 2.95 41.18
N ALA A 245 13.73 3.25 40.77
CA ALA A 245 14.55 4.28 41.40
C ALA A 245 14.30 5.62 40.69
N ILE A 246 14.20 6.72 41.46
CA ILE A 246 13.81 8.04 40.91
C ILE A 246 14.94 9.06 41.12
N ALA A 247 15.39 9.74 40.07
CA ALA A 247 16.38 10.81 40.12
C ALA A 247 15.67 12.15 39.95
N VAL A 248 15.77 13.06 40.91
CA VAL A 248 15.05 14.35 40.88
C VAL A 248 16.02 15.50 40.83
N ALA A 249 15.94 16.30 39.76
CA ALA A 249 16.77 17.48 39.58
C ALA A 249 16.24 18.71 40.30
N THR A 250 17.16 19.54 40.76
CA THR A 250 16.87 20.93 41.10
C THR A 250 16.44 21.72 39.85
N MET A 251 15.81 22.87 40.04
CA MET A 251 15.48 23.77 38.93
C MET A 251 16.72 24.51 38.42
N VAL A 252 16.86 24.58 37.08
CA VAL A 252 17.87 25.36 36.37
C VAL A 252 17.70 26.87 36.61
N PRO A 253 18.74 27.70 36.37
CA PRO A 253 18.63 29.16 36.48
C PRO A 253 17.52 29.76 35.61
N ILE A 254 16.87 30.80 36.12
CA ILE A 254 15.89 31.63 35.43
C ILE A 254 16.50 33.03 35.23
N ARG A 255 16.82 33.43 34.00
CA ARG A 255 17.46 34.72 33.73
C ARG A 255 16.45 35.87 33.67
N GLY A 256 16.94 37.09 33.87
CA GLY A 256 16.17 38.31 33.64
C GLY A 256 15.15 38.70 34.73
N ASP A 257 14.88 37.84 35.72
CA ASP A 257 13.91 38.10 36.79
C ASP A 257 14.42 37.70 38.18
N SER A 258 14.72 38.71 39.02
CA SER A 258 15.21 38.50 40.38
C SER A 258 14.18 37.87 41.34
N GLU A 259 12.89 38.00 41.06
CA GLU A 259 11.82 37.36 41.84
C GLU A 259 11.66 35.89 41.44
N ALA A 260 11.81 35.58 40.15
CA ALA A 260 11.87 34.21 39.64
C ALA A 260 13.10 33.46 40.19
N GLU A 261 14.25 34.11 40.24
CA GLU A 261 15.45 33.56 40.87
C GLU A 261 15.29 33.33 42.38
N ALA A 262 14.60 34.24 43.08
CA ALA A 262 14.29 34.03 44.50
C ALA A 262 13.34 32.84 44.73
N LEU A 263 12.36 32.65 43.83
CA LEU A 263 11.46 31.49 43.82
C LEU A 263 12.23 30.19 43.54
N ARG A 264 13.13 30.21 42.55
CA ARG A 264 14.02 29.09 42.22
C ARG A 264 14.86 28.65 43.41
N ASN A 265 15.50 29.61 44.08
CA ASN A 265 16.31 29.33 45.25
C ASN A 265 15.48 28.74 46.41
N ALA A 266 14.25 29.24 46.62
CA ALA A 266 13.33 28.69 47.61
C ALA A 266 12.89 27.25 47.24
N PHE A 267 12.49 27.02 45.99
CA PHE A 267 12.12 25.69 45.50
C PHE A 267 13.27 24.70 45.62
N ASN A 268 14.47 25.03 45.14
CA ASN A 268 15.64 24.14 45.21
C ASN A 268 16.04 23.82 46.66
N ALA A 269 15.87 24.74 47.61
CA ALA A 269 16.07 24.46 49.03
C ALA A 269 15.06 23.43 49.57
N GLU A 270 13.80 23.55 49.18
CA GLU A 270 12.73 22.60 49.56
C GLU A 270 12.93 21.23 48.89
N VAL A 271 13.32 21.17 47.61
CA VAL A 271 13.64 19.91 46.91
C VAL A 271 14.74 19.14 47.65
N ARG A 272 15.82 19.82 48.08
CA ARG A 272 16.89 19.19 48.87
C ARG A 272 16.37 18.62 50.20
N SER A 273 15.50 19.36 50.89
CA SER A 273 14.89 18.87 52.14
C SER A 273 13.96 17.69 51.89
N LEU A 274 13.18 17.73 50.80
CA LEU A 274 12.25 16.68 50.42
C LEU A 274 12.97 15.39 50.05
N MET A 275 14.02 15.46 49.23
CA MET A 275 14.80 14.29 48.82
C MET A 275 15.43 13.61 50.04
N LYS A 276 16.00 14.41 50.96
CA LYS A 276 16.57 13.88 52.21
C LYS A 276 15.52 13.17 53.06
N ASP A 277 14.34 13.76 53.25
CA ASP A 277 13.25 13.15 54.02
C ASP A 277 12.74 11.84 53.38
N ARG A 278 12.59 11.81 52.06
CA ARG A 278 12.19 10.62 51.29
C ARG A 278 13.24 9.50 51.38
N GLN A 279 14.54 9.83 51.32
CA GLN A 279 15.64 8.88 51.55
C GLN A 279 15.66 8.34 52.99
N GLU A 280 15.48 9.19 54.01
CA GLU A 280 15.40 8.78 55.42
C GLU A 280 14.20 7.84 55.69
N ARG A 281 13.13 7.95 54.89
CA ARG A 281 11.99 7.02 54.86
C ARG A 281 12.26 5.71 54.09
N GLY A 282 13.45 5.54 53.53
CA GLY A 282 13.89 4.32 52.85
C GLY A 282 13.43 4.21 51.39
N GLN A 283 13.01 5.31 50.76
CA GLN A 283 12.63 5.31 49.34
C GLN A 283 13.88 5.39 48.44
N LYS A 284 13.82 4.73 47.28
CA LYS A 284 14.88 4.71 46.26
C LYS A 284 14.87 5.99 45.43
N ILE A 285 15.36 7.09 45.99
CA ILE A 285 15.35 8.40 45.33
C ILE A 285 16.72 9.07 45.44
N GLU A 286 17.21 9.71 44.38
CA GLU A 286 18.43 10.54 44.39
C GLU A 286 18.17 11.97 43.97
N LEU A 287 18.96 12.86 44.53
CA LEU A 287 19.00 14.27 44.16
C LEU A 287 20.00 14.50 43.02
N VAL A 288 19.61 15.29 42.03
CA VAL A 288 20.45 15.75 40.91
C VAL A 288 20.63 17.27 41.02
N GLU A 289 21.87 17.72 41.27
CA GLU A 289 22.19 19.15 41.39
C GLU A 289 22.49 19.76 40.01
N SER A 290 21.48 20.40 39.45
CA SER A 290 21.47 21.04 38.12
C SER A 290 21.28 22.57 38.20
N GLY A 291 21.25 23.15 39.39
CA GLY A 291 21.01 24.59 39.59
C GLY A 291 22.23 25.47 39.36
N ASP A 292 23.40 24.90 39.08
CA ASP A 292 24.70 25.59 39.04
C ASP A 292 25.15 25.99 37.62
N LEU A 293 24.23 26.02 36.64
CA LEU A 293 24.56 26.49 35.29
C LEU A 293 24.94 27.98 35.30
N THR A 294 25.91 28.34 34.47
CA THR A 294 26.36 29.71 34.25
C THR A 294 25.58 30.40 33.12
N ASP A 295 25.65 31.73 33.04
CA ASP A 295 24.90 32.52 32.04
C ASP A 295 25.18 32.12 30.58
N ASP A 296 26.39 31.64 30.28
CA ASP A 296 26.80 31.19 28.94
C ASP A 296 26.33 29.76 28.60
N MET A 297 25.82 29.02 29.58
CA MET A 297 25.19 27.70 29.41
C MET A 297 23.68 27.79 29.15
N MET A 298 23.12 28.99 29.09
CA MET A 298 21.70 29.23 28.93
C MET A 298 21.38 29.74 27.51
N HIS A 299 20.46 29.07 26.83
CA HIS A 299 19.93 29.45 25.51
C HIS A 299 19.07 30.72 25.63
N ASP A 300 18.10 30.71 26.54
CA ASP A 300 17.19 31.82 26.83
C ASP A 300 16.97 31.99 28.34
N ASP A 301 15.89 32.65 28.75
CA ASP A 301 15.64 32.94 30.17
C ASP A 301 15.29 31.69 31.00
N PHE A 302 14.93 30.57 30.38
CA PHE A 302 14.43 29.37 31.07
C PHE A 302 15.10 28.07 30.62
N HIS A 303 15.72 28.06 29.44
CA HIS A 303 16.28 26.86 28.83
C HIS A 303 17.82 26.89 28.75
N PRO A 304 18.50 25.79 29.13
CA PRO A 304 19.90 25.57 28.78
C PRO A 304 20.13 25.56 27.26
N ASN A 305 21.36 25.86 26.84
CA ASN A 305 21.83 25.53 25.48
C ASN A 305 22.52 24.16 25.48
N ASP A 306 23.04 23.70 24.35
CA ASP A 306 23.72 22.40 24.23
C ASP A 306 24.77 22.15 25.32
N LEU A 307 25.56 23.19 25.65
CA LEU A 307 26.58 23.10 26.70
C LEU A 307 25.96 22.96 28.10
N GLY A 308 24.86 23.66 28.37
CA GLY A 308 24.14 23.54 29.62
C GLY A 308 23.39 22.22 29.76
N TYR A 309 22.81 21.70 28.68
CA TYR A 309 22.16 20.39 28.69
C TYR A 309 23.14 19.25 28.87
N GLU A 310 24.33 19.33 28.28
CA GLU A 310 25.42 18.38 28.52
C GLU A 310 25.83 18.34 30.01
N PHE A 311 25.89 19.51 30.66
CA PHE A 311 26.13 19.58 32.11
C PHE A 311 25.02 18.89 32.93
N VAL A 312 23.76 19.11 32.56
CA VAL A 312 22.61 18.46 33.22
C VAL A 312 22.60 16.95 32.99
N ALA A 313 22.92 16.51 31.77
CA ALA A 313 22.97 15.10 31.37
C ALA A 313 23.94 14.31 32.24
N GLN A 314 25.14 14.86 32.44
CA GLN A 314 26.18 14.25 33.26
C GLN A 314 25.74 14.08 34.72
N ARG A 315 24.99 15.03 35.28
CA ARG A 315 24.47 14.95 36.65
C ARG A 315 23.40 13.87 36.79
N PHE A 316 22.55 13.71 35.78
CA PHE A 316 21.57 12.62 35.75
C PHE A 316 22.24 11.26 35.62
N PHE A 317 23.19 11.11 34.70
CA PHE A 317 23.97 9.89 34.54
C PHE A 317 24.68 9.47 35.85
N GLN A 318 25.34 10.41 36.54
CA GLN A 318 25.96 10.17 37.85
C GLN A 318 24.97 9.67 38.90
N ALA A 319 23.75 10.21 38.92
CA ALA A 319 22.71 9.77 39.85
C ALA A 319 22.23 8.35 39.52
N VAL A 320 22.01 8.02 38.24
CA VAL A 320 21.60 6.68 37.81
C VAL A 320 22.69 5.65 38.16
N ALA A 321 23.95 5.93 37.86
CA ALA A 321 25.08 5.07 38.24
C ALA A 321 25.18 4.88 39.77
N ALA A 322 24.92 5.94 40.55
CA ALA A 322 24.89 5.85 42.02
C ALA A 322 23.72 4.99 42.54
N MET A 323 22.57 4.99 41.87
CA MET A 323 21.43 4.11 42.19
C MET A 323 21.76 2.65 41.92
N GLU A 324 22.41 2.36 40.79
CA GLU A 324 22.85 1.01 40.44
C GLU A 324 23.90 0.49 41.43
N ALA A 325 24.88 1.31 41.79
CA ALA A 325 25.88 0.96 42.80
C ALA A 325 25.26 0.66 44.18
N LYS A 326 24.08 1.21 44.47
CA LYS A 326 23.29 0.92 45.69
C LYS A 326 22.37 -0.30 45.53
N GLY A 327 22.33 -0.91 44.35
CA GLY A 327 21.43 -2.02 43.99
C GLY A 327 19.96 -1.60 43.91
N TRP A 328 19.69 -0.34 43.57
CA TRP A 328 18.33 0.19 43.57
C TRP A 328 17.60 -0.09 42.25
N VAL A 329 18.32 -0.18 41.14
CA VAL A 329 17.77 -0.53 39.82
C VAL A 329 17.51 -2.03 39.79
N GLY A 330 16.26 -2.44 39.54
CA GLY A 330 15.82 -3.84 39.46
C GLY A 330 15.52 -4.27 38.02
N THR A 331 15.16 -5.53 37.77
CA THR A 331 14.69 -5.98 36.45
C THR A 331 13.38 -5.29 36.07
N PRO A 332 13.19 -4.84 34.81
CA PRO A 332 11.93 -4.26 34.35
C PRO A 332 10.73 -5.20 34.61
N GLY A 333 9.59 -4.64 35.04
CA GLY A 333 8.41 -5.44 35.41
C GLY A 333 7.67 -5.98 34.18
N ALA A 334 7.32 -7.28 34.17
CA ALA A 334 6.46 -7.85 33.12
C ALA A 334 4.98 -7.41 33.26
N PRO A 335 4.25 -7.15 32.17
CA PRO A 335 2.88 -6.66 32.22
C PRO A 335 1.92 -7.69 32.83
N GLY A 336 1.45 -7.39 34.05
CA GLY A 336 0.44 -8.16 34.74
C GLY A 336 -0.95 -7.84 34.23
N ASN A 337 -1.63 -8.82 33.64
CA ASN A 337 -3.06 -8.79 33.35
C ASN A 337 -3.85 -8.39 34.61
N PRO A 338 -4.71 -7.34 34.60
CA PRO A 338 -5.59 -7.06 35.74
C PRO A 338 -6.66 -8.14 35.79
N GLY A 339 -6.35 -9.19 36.56
CA GLY A 339 -7.25 -10.31 36.81
C GLY A 339 -8.60 -9.85 37.33
N THR A 340 -9.65 -10.22 36.62
CA THR A 340 -10.99 -10.37 37.18
C THR A 340 -10.93 -11.45 38.26
N GLY A 341 -10.78 -11.04 39.51
CA GLY A 341 -10.81 -11.94 40.65
C GLY A 341 -12.18 -12.62 40.78
N ASN A 342 -12.29 -13.87 40.35
CA ASN A 342 -13.27 -14.81 40.86
C ASN A 342 -12.57 -15.70 41.90
N PRO A 343 -12.89 -15.59 43.19
CA PRO A 343 -12.28 -16.40 44.22
C PRO A 343 -13.09 -17.70 44.33
N ASP A 344 -12.66 -18.77 43.66
CA ASP A 344 -12.97 -20.18 44.03
C ASP A 344 -12.48 -21.15 42.92
N ASP A 345 -11.20 -21.53 42.94
CA ASP A 345 -10.79 -22.86 42.44
C ASP A 345 -9.46 -23.33 43.07
N PRO A 346 -9.47 -24.30 44.01
CA PRO A 346 -8.27 -24.91 44.55
C PRO A 346 -8.02 -26.28 43.90
N GLY A 347 -7.04 -26.34 43.00
CA GLY A 347 -6.22 -27.56 42.84
C GLY A 347 -5.92 -27.96 41.40
N ASN A 348 -4.63 -27.92 41.03
CA ASN A 348 -3.81 -29.10 40.71
C ASN A 348 -2.38 -28.67 40.31
N PRO A 349 -1.29 -29.26 40.85
CA PRO A 349 0.09 -28.85 40.55
C PRO A 349 0.80 -29.74 39.52
N GLY A 350 1.70 -29.14 38.73
CA GLY A 350 2.75 -29.79 37.92
C GLY A 350 2.28 -30.36 36.57
N THR A 351 3.01 -30.31 35.47
CA THR A 351 4.47 -30.26 35.25
C THR A 351 4.74 -29.92 33.78
N GLY A 352 5.76 -29.09 33.49
CA GLY A 352 6.30 -28.92 32.15
C GLY A 352 7.27 -27.74 32.13
N GLU A 353 8.57 -28.01 32.06
CA GLU A 353 9.63 -27.01 31.91
C GLU A 353 9.37 -26.14 30.66
N PRO A 354 9.56 -24.80 30.71
CA PRO A 354 9.58 -23.98 29.51
C PRO A 354 10.98 -23.98 28.88
N GLY A 355 11.03 -24.40 27.62
CA GLY A 355 12.13 -24.07 26.69
C GLY A 355 12.08 -22.58 26.30
N PRO A 356 13.15 -22.07 25.67
CA PRO A 356 13.35 -20.63 25.46
C PRO A 356 12.47 -20.14 24.31
N GLY A 357 11.64 -19.14 24.58
CA GLY A 357 10.87 -18.42 23.58
C GLY A 357 10.69 -16.99 24.06
N GLY A 358 11.52 -16.08 23.55
CA GLY A 358 11.25 -14.64 23.60
C GLY A 358 10.16 -14.30 22.59
N GLY A 359 9.21 -13.46 23.01
CA GLY A 359 8.18 -12.89 22.14
C GLY A 359 8.15 -11.38 22.34
N THR A 360 8.30 -10.64 21.25
CA THR A 360 8.19 -9.19 21.10
C THR A 360 6.71 -8.75 21.12
N GLY A 361 6.45 -7.48 21.47
CA GLY A 361 5.12 -6.86 21.36
C GLY A 361 4.69 -6.66 19.90
N PRO A 362 3.42 -6.29 19.63
CA PRO A 362 2.92 -6.11 18.26
C PRO A 362 3.64 -4.95 17.55
N ALA A 363 4.03 -5.17 16.29
CA ALA A 363 4.77 -4.21 15.46
C ALA A 363 3.98 -2.89 15.21
N LYS A 364 4.70 -1.77 15.15
CA LYS A 364 4.17 -0.45 14.73
C LYS A 364 3.81 -0.48 13.22
N PRO A 365 2.80 0.27 12.74
CA PRO A 365 2.45 0.26 11.33
C PRO A 365 3.44 1.03 10.46
N ASP A 366 3.72 0.53 9.27
CA ASP A 366 4.50 1.24 8.27
C ASP A 366 3.69 2.41 7.71
N ILE A 367 4.35 3.40 7.09
CA ILE A 367 3.72 4.66 6.69
C ILE A 367 3.79 4.83 5.17
N ARG A 368 2.71 4.46 4.47
CA ARG A 368 2.52 4.84 3.07
C ARG A 368 1.82 6.20 3.00
N LEU A 369 2.58 7.24 2.69
CA LEU A 369 2.18 8.64 2.88
C LEU A 369 2.00 9.38 1.56
N ILE A 370 0.81 9.94 1.35
CA ILE A 370 0.58 10.90 0.27
C ILE A 370 0.59 12.35 0.78
N SER A 371 1.49 13.17 0.22
CA SER A 371 1.58 14.59 0.55
C SER A 371 0.77 15.46 -0.43
N ALA A 372 -0.46 15.82 -0.09
CA ALA A 372 -1.37 16.58 -0.97
C ALA A 372 -1.45 18.07 -0.60
N GLY A 373 -1.27 18.96 -1.57
CA GLY A 373 -1.38 20.40 -1.30
C GLY A 373 -0.97 21.32 -2.45
N ASP A 374 -0.57 22.54 -2.12
CA ASP A 374 -0.19 23.57 -3.10
C ASP A 374 1.34 23.71 -3.29
N SER A 375 1.83 24.92 -3.65
CA SER A 375 3.26 25.19 -3.85
C SER A 375 4.11 24.97 -2.60
N ILE A 376 3.53 25.03 -1.41
CA ILE A 376 4.23 24.76 -0.16
C ILE A 376 4.51 23.25 -0.03
N THR A 377 3.54 22.41 -0.38
CA THR A 377 3.74 20.95 -0.44
C THR A 377 4.67 20.55 -1.59
N TYR A 378 4.68 21.31 -2.70
CA TYR A 378 5.70 21.16 -3.74
C TYR A 378 7.12 21.44 -3.22
N GLY A 379 7.29 22.23 -2.16
CA GLY A 379 8.60 22.59 -1.60
C GLY A 379 9.19 23.90 -2.15
N VAL A 380 8.38 24.78 -2.74
CA VAL A 380 8.86 26.09 -3.21
C VAL A 380 9.42 26.90 -2.04
N GLY A 381 10.62 27.47 -2.17
CA GLY A 381 11.26 28.27 -1.13
C GLY A 381 12.25 27.50 -0.25
N SER A 382 12.29 26.17 -0.35
CA SER A 382 13.38 25.35 0.21
C SER A 382 14.61 25.38 -0.70
N SER A 383 15.80 25.27 -0.10
CA SER A 383 17.07 25.28 -0.84
C SER A 383 17.32 24.00 -1.65
N ASP A 384 16.72 22.89 -1.24
CA ASP A 384 16.85 21.55 -1.83
C ASP A 384 15.65 21.12 -2.69
N GLY A 385 14.55 21.89 -2.66
CA GLY A 385 13.30 21.59 -3.34
C GLY A 385 12.43 20.53 -2.66
N ASN A 386 12.82 20.00 -1.50
CA ASN A 386 12.08 18.97 -0.77
C ASN A 386 10.90 19.55 0.02
N GLY A 387 10.99 20.82 0.45
CA GLY A 387 10.03 21.40 1.39
C GLY A 387 10.09 20.71 2.76
N TYR A 388 8.93 20.46 3.37
CA TYR A 388 8.87 19.72 4.64
C TYR A 388 9.06 18.20 4.47
N ARG A 389 8.90 17.68 3.24
CA ARG A 389 8.81 16.24 2.98
C ARG A 389 10.09 15.49 3.29
N GLY A 390 11.25 16.08 2.96
CA GLY A 390 12.55 15.47 3.23
C GLY A 390 12.77 15.19 4.72
N GLN A 391 12.58 16.20 5.57
CA GLN A 391 12.74 16.03 7.02
C GLN A 391 11.63 15.20 7.66
N LEU A 392 10.42 15.23 7.09
CA LEU A 392 9.34 14.34 7.54
C LEU A 392 9.68 12.87 7.24
N TYR A 393 10.21 12.58 6.05
CA TYR A 393 10.69 11.25 5.68
C TYR A 393 11.78 10.78 6.64
N ASP A 394 12.82 11.60 6.87
CA ASP A 394 13.91 11.27 7.79
C ASP A 394 13.40 10.99 9.22
N ALA A 395 12.43 11.77 9.69
CA ALA A 395 11.83 11.58 11.03
C ALA A 395 10.99 10.29 11.13
N LEU A 396 10.25 9.93 10.09
CA LEU A 396 9.46 8.70 10.04
C LEU A 396 10.36 7.45 9.93
N GLU A 397 11.44 7.52 9.14
CA GLU A 397 12.49 6.49 9.09
C GLU A 397 13.13 6.28 10.47
N GLN A 398 13.52 7.37 11.13
CA GLN A 398 14.11 7.31 12.48
C GLN A 398 13.14 6.72 13.52
N ALA A 399 11.84 6.94 13.34
CA ALA A 399 10.80 6.35 14.19
C ALA A 399 10.50 4.87 13.89
N GLN A 400 11.24 4.25 12.96
CA GLN A 400 11.02 2.88 12.48
C GLN A 400 9.59 2.67 11.96
N LEU A 401 9.05 3.69 11.30
CA LEU A 401 7.73 3.65 10.66
C LEU A 401 7.82 3.44 9.14
N HIS A 402 9.01 3.08 8.63
CA HIS A 402 9.31 2.71 7.23
C HIS A 402 8.50 3.51 6.19
N PRO A 403 8.71 4.84 6.10
CA PRO A 403 7.95 5.69 5.19
C PRO A 403 8.16 5.35 3.71
N ASP A 404 7.04 5.24 2.99
CA ASP A 404 6.95 5.19 1.54
C ASP A 404 6.06 6.34 1.07
N PHE A 405 6.66 7.34 0.43
CA PHE A 405 5.98 8.51 -0.07
C PHE A 405 5.42 8.20 -1.46
N VAL A 406 4.12 8.46 -1.62
CA VAL A 406 3.41 8.26 -2.89
C VAL A 406 2.80 9.57 -3.38
N GLY A 407 2.60 9.68 -4.69
CA GLY A 407 2.00 10.87 -5.31
C GLY A 407 2.26 10.94 -6.81
N SER A 408 1.40 11.69 -7.51
CA SER A 408 1.44 11.81 -8.98
C SER A 408 2.55 12.71 -9.52
N SER A 409 3.31 13.38 -8.64
CA SER A 409 4.45 14.23 -8.97
C SER A 409 5.66 13.89 -8.13
N ALA A 410 6.85 14.25 -8.60
CA ALA A 410 8.09 14.15 -7.83
C ALA A 410 8.91 15.44 -7.95
N SER A 411 9.44 15.92 -6.83
CA SER A 411 10.35 17.08 -6.80
C SER A 411 11.24 17.09 -5.56
N GLY A 412 12.41 17.74 -5.67
CA GLY A 412 13.41 17.80 -4.61
C GLY A 412 14.62 16.90 -4.88
N SER A 413 15.45 16.72 -3.85
CA SER A 413 16.66 15.88 -3.85
C SER A 413 16.62 14.71 -2.86
N MET A 414 15.50 14.52 -2.13
CA MET A 414 15.28 13.38 -1.24
C MET A 414 15.20 12.05 -2.00
N SER A 415 15.40 10.95 -1.27
CA SER A 415 15.37 9.57 -1.79
C SER A 415 13.99 9.17 -2.33
N ASP A 416 12.93 9.63 -1.66
CA ASP A 416 11.55 9.31 -2.01
C ASP A 416 10.73 10.58 -2.32
N PRO A 417 10.96 11.22 -3.49
CA PRO A 417 10.49 12.57 -3.77
C PRO A 417 9.02 12.67 -4.18
N GLN A 418 8.19 11.64 -4.07
CA GLN A 418 6.81 11.61 -4.57
C GLN A 418 5.87 12.46 -3.71
N HIS A 419 4.91 13.13 -4.34
CA HIS A 419 3.90 13.97 -3.69
C HIS A 419 2.79 14.45 -4.66
N ASP A 420 1.75 15.05 -4.09
CA ASP A 420 0.59 15.67 -4.77
C ASP A 420 0.55 17.20 -4.55
N GLY A 421 1.73 17.82 -4.54
CA GLY A 421 1.90 19.26 -4.36
C GLY A 421 1.75 20.02 -5.68
N ASN A 422 0.88 21.03 -5.73
CA ASN A 422 0.52 21.72 -6.98
C ASN A 422 0.65 23.24 -6.90
N ARG A 423 1.59 23.81 -7.66
CA ARG A 423 1.90 25.25 -7.59
C ARG A 423 0.72 26.12 -8.05
N GLY A 424 0.28 27.03 -7.19
CA GLY A 424 -0.75 28.03 -7.49
C GLY A 424 -2.19 27.49 -7.50
N TRP A 425 -2.41 26.24 -7.10
CA TRP A 425 -3.73 25.62 -7.11
C TRP A 425 -4.58 25.99 -5.89
N VAL A 426 -5.88 26.18 -6.11
CA VAL A 426 -6.88 26.33 -5.04
C VAL A 426 -7.48 24.97 -4.66
N ILE A 427 -8.21 24.89 -3.54
CA ILE A 427 -8.79 23.64 -2.99
C ILE A 427 -9.55 22.83 -4.07
N ASN A 428 -10.37 23.48 -4.90
CA ASN A 428 -11.14 22.78 -5.95
C ASN A 428 -10.29 22.10 -7.01
N GLN A 429 -9.08 22.60 -7.27
CA GLN A 429 -8.16 22.00 -8.24
C GLN A 429 -7.39 20.85 -7.60
N ILE A 430 -7.07 20.94 -6.31
CA ILE A 430 -6.43 19.87 -5.53
C ILE A 430 -7.41 18.70 -5.30
N ALA A 431 -8.71 18.97 -5.22
CA ALA A 431 -9.66 18.00 -4.72
C ALA A 431 -9.83 16.73 -5.57
N GLU A 432 -9.88 16.86 -6.89
CA GLU A 432 -10.02 15.70 -7.78
C GLU A 432 -8.74 14.85 -7.80
N PRO A 433 -7.53 15.43 -7.99
CA PRO A 433 -6.31 14.64 -8.02
C PRO A 433 -5.99 13.99 -6.69
N ALA A 434 -6.08 14.70 -5.56
CA ALA A 434 -5.77 14.10 -4.25
C ALA A 434 -6.72 12.94 -3.89
N ALA A 435 -8.00 13.02 -4.25
CA ALA A 435 -8.94 11.92 -4.02
C ALA A 435 -8.70 10.75 -4.98
N ARG A 436 -8.40 11.03 -6.26
CA ARG A 436 -8.01 10.01 -7.23
C ARG A 436 -6.74 9.30 -6.80
N ASP A 437 -5.74 10.06 -6.35
CA ASP A 437 -4.40 9.57 -6.05
C ASP A 437 -4.37 8.80 -4.72
N ALA A 438 -5.16 9.22 -3.73
CA ALA A 438 -5.40 8.42 -2.53
C ALA A 438 -6.18 7.13 -2.82
N ALA A 439 -7.18 7.18 -3.70
CA ALA A 439 -7.89 5.97 -4.13
C ALA A 439 -6.97 5.05 -4.94
N SER A 440 -5.97 5.59 -5.64
CA SER A 440 -5.05 4.79 -6.46
C SER A 440 -3.88 4.21 -5.74
N MET A 441 -3.19 5.01 -4.93
CA MET A 441 -1.92 4.63 -4.33
C MET A 441 -2.14 4.02 -2.94
N ARG A 442 -3.39 3.81 -2.53
CA ARG A 442 -3.80 3.20 -1.25
C ARG A 442 -2.96 3.63 -0.03
N PRO A 443 -2.67 4.94 0.18
CA PRO A 443 -1.91 5.37 1.32
C PRO A 443 -2.72 5.17 2.60
N ASN A 444 -2.07 4.77 3.69
CA ASN A 444 -2.70 4.72 5.01
C ASN A 444 -2.68 6.08 5.71
N VAL A 445 -1.83 7.01 5.27
CA VAL A 445 -1.72 8.38 5.78
C VAL A 445 -1.71 9.42 4.65
N MET A 446 -2.47 10.51 4.81
CA MET A 446 -2.38 11.69 3.95
C MET A 446 -2.04 12.94 4.78
N THR A 447 -1.03 13.71 4.36
CA THR A 447 -0.85 15.10 4.82
C THR A 447 -1.53 16.04 3.83
N LEU A 448 -2.50 16.82 4.30
CA LEU A 448 -3.34 17.68 3.47
C LEU A 448 -3.21 19.15 3.87
N MET A 449 -2.61 19.96 3.00
CA MET A 449 -2.51 21.42 3.14
C MET A 449 -3.04 22.13 1.89
N ALA A 450 -4.30 22.57 1.94
CA ALA A 450 -4.95 23.26 0.84
C ALA A 450 -5.67 24.52 1.33
N GLY A 451 -5.49 25.64 0.62
CA GLY A 451 -6.19 26.90 0.92
C GLY A 451 -5.33 28.16 0.89
N THR A 452 -4.00 28.05 0.80
CA THR A 452 -3.09 29.21 0.73
C THR A 452 -3.47 30.13 -0.43
N ASN A 453 -3.70 29.55 -1.62
CA ASN A 453 -4.07 30.29 -2.82
C ASN A 453 -5.51 30.83 -2.78
N ASP A 454 -6.44 30.13 -2.11
CA ASP A 454 -7.80 30.62 -1.87
C ASP A 454 -7.77 31.90 -1.03
N VAL A 455 -6.98 31.89 0.05
CA VAL A 455 -6.86 33.01 1.00
C VAL A 455 -6.08 34.19 0.39
N TYR A 456 -5.02 33.91 -0.37
CA TYR A 456 -4.14 34.94 -0.93
C TYR A 456 -4.75 35.63 -2.16
N TYR A 457 -5.23 34.88 -3.16
CA TYR A 457 -5.65 35.46 -4.45
C TYR A 457 -7.11 35.95 -4.48
N GLN A 458 -8.02 35.38 -3.67
CA GLN A 458 -9.44 35.71 -3.78
C GLN A 458 -9.88 36.76 -2.75
N LYS A 459 -10.51 37.85 -3.23
CA LYS A 459 -11.08 38.92 -2.39
C LYS A 459 -12.61 38.82 -2.39
N GLY A 460 -13.22 38.59 -1.22
CA GLY A 460 -14.68 38.49 -1.05
C GLY A 460 -15.18 37.09 -0.67
N GLY A 461 -16.49 36.84 -0.77
CA GLY A 461 -17.20 35.68 -0.20
C GLY A 461 -16.68 34.28 -0.54
N ALA A 462 -15.83 34.12 -1.56
CA ALA A 462 -15.24 32.83 -1.92
C ALA A 462 -14.22 32.29 -0.89
N VAL A 463 -13.63 33.15 -0.05
CA VAL A 463 -12.76 32.74 1.07
C VAL A 463 -13.57 32.15 2.23
N ALA A 464 -14.80 32.63 2.45
CA ALA A 464 -15.67 32.14 3.53
C ALA A 464 -16.10 30.68 3.32
N ASP A 465 -16.27 30.27 2.06
CA ASP A 465 -16.65 28.91 1.69
C ASP A 465 -15.44 27.93 1.62
N ALA A 466 -14.21 28.41 1.80
CA ALA A 466 -13.00 27.60 1.62
C ALA A 466 -12.89 26.43 2.64
N PRO A 467 -13.20 26.61 3.95
CA PRO A 467 -13.22 25.48 4.89
C PRO A 467 -14.24 24.41 4.52
N ALA A 468 -15.41 24.80 3.99
CA ALA A 468 -16.43 23.85 3.54
C ALA A 468 -15.96 23.03 2.31
N ARG A 469 -15.18 23.65 1.40
CA ARG A 469 -14.55 22.92 0.29
C ARG A 469 -13.47 21.94 0.75
N LEU A 470 -12.67 22.33 1.75
CA LEU A 470 -11.70 21.43 2.38
C LEU A 470 -12.42 20.24 3.04
N GLY A 471 -13.54 20.49 3.73
CA GLY A 471 -14.38 19.44 4.30
C GLY A 471 -14.85 18.42 3.27
N LYS A 472 -15.33 18.87 2.10
CA LYS A 472 -15.74 17.98 0.99
C LYS A 472 -14.58 17.21 0.38
N LEU A 473 -13.38 17.79 0.36
CA LEU A 473 -12.18 17.10 -0.10
C LEU A 473 -11.84 15.94 0.86
N ILE A 474 -11.85 16.18 2.17
CA ILE A 474 -11.65 15.13 3.19
C ILE A 474 -12.66 13.99 2.98
N ASP A 475 -13.95 14.33 2.83
CA ASP A 475 -15.01 13.33 2.62
C ASP A 475 -14.73 12.47 1.37
N ARG A 476 -14.29 13.10 0.27
CA ARG A 476 -14.03 12.41 -1.00
C ARG A 476 -12.79 11.53 -0.97
N VAL A 477 -11.75 11.94 -0.24
CA VAL A 477 -10.55 11.10 -0.02
C VAL A 477 -10.92 9.87 0.80
N GLN A 478 -11.71 10.02 1.86
CA GLN A 478 -12.15 8.89 2.68
C GLN A 478 -13.14 7.96 1.96
N GLU A 479 -13.95 8.50 1.04
CA GLU A 479 -14.81 7.71 0.15
C GLU A 479 -13.99 6.89 -0.85
N GLY A 480 -12.92 7.48 -1.41
CA GLY A 480 -12.04 6.81 -2.37
C GLY A 480 -11.00 5.88 -1.76
N SER A 481 -10.60 6.11 -0.50
CA SER A 481 -9.62 5.31 0.23
C SER A 481 -10.15 4.99 1.64
N PRO A 482 -11.06 4.01 1.78
CA PRO A 482 -11.64 3.64 3.06
C PRO A 482 -10.55 3.24 4.08
N GLY A 483 -10.53 3.88 5.25
CA GLY A 483 -9.58 3.55 6.33
C GLY A 483 -8.36 4.48 6.43
N ILE A 484 -8.13 5.35 5.43
CA ILE A 484 -7.05 6.35 5.45
C ILE A 484 -7.15 7.30 6.65
N SER A 485 -6.01 7.58 7.27
CA SER A 485 -5.84 8.63 8.28
C SER A 485 -5.39 9.93 7.62
N ILE A 486 -6.08 11.05 7.89
CA ILE A 486 -5.79 12.33 7.24
C ILE A 486 -5.30 13.34 8.27
N VAL A 487 -4.06 13.81 8.13
CA VAL A 487 -3.56 14.97 8.86
C VAL A 487 -3.85 16.23 8.05
N VAL A 488 -4.60 17.16 8.63
CA VAL A 488 -5.00 18.42 7.99
C VAL A 488 -4.25 19.57 8.64
N ALA A 489 -3.53 20.36 7.84
CA ALA A 489 -2.77 21.49 8.35
C ALA A 489 -3.53 22.81 8.32
N THR A 490 -3.21 23.66 9.31
CA THR A 490 -3.51 25.08 9.23
C THR A 490 -2.56 25.78 8.23
N LEU A 491 -2.95 26.89 7.61
CA LEU A 491 -2.10 27.60 6.65
C LEU A 491 -0.93 28.33 7.33
N VAL A 492 0.20 28.50 6.64
CA VAL A 492 1.37 29.31 7.13
C VAL A 492 1.07 30.82 7.15
N PRO A 493 1.91 31.66 7.81
CA PRO A 493 1.77 33.11 7.74
C PRO A 493 1.93 33.67 6.31
N VAL A 494 1.43 34.88 6.08
CA VAL A 494 1.58 35.66 4.84
C VAL A 494 2.37 36.93 5.14
N LYS A 495 3.60 37.00 4.64
CA LYS A 495 4.52 38.11 4.91
C LYS A 495 4.07 39.39 4.21
N ASN A 496 4.13 40.53 4.89
CA ASN A 496 3.85 41.86 4.31
C ASN A 496 2.43 42.07 3.73
N ASP A 497 1.43 41.24 4.05
CA ASP A 497 0.02 41.45 3.66
C ASP A 497 -0.93 41.25 4.86
N PRO A 498 -1.17 42.31 5.66
CA PRO A 498 -2.04 42.23 6.85
C PRO A 498 -3.47 41.77 6.56
N ALA A 499 -4.01 42.07 5.38
CA ALA A 499 -5.37 41.68 5.01
C ALA A 499 -5.44 40.18 4.67
N ALA A 500 -4.42 39.65 3.99
CA ALA A 500 -4.29 38.20 3.77
C ALA A 500 -4.03 37.47 5.09
N MET A 501 -3.23 38.04 5.99
CA MET A 501 -3.02 37.51 7.34
C MET A 501 -4.31 37.37 8.14
N GLU A 502 -5.18 38.38 8.12
CA GLU A 502 -6.49 38.32 8.79
C GLU A 502 -7.38 37.22 8.22
N ARG A 503 -7.42 37.08 6.88
CA ARG A 503 -8.17 35.99 6.21
C ARG A 503 -7.60 34.62 6.54
N ARG A 504 -6.27 34.48 6.58
CA ARG A 504 -5.58 33.25 7.01
C ARG A 504 -5.94 32.89 8.43
N ASN A 505 -5.97 33.85 9.35
CA ASN A 505 -6.32 33.60 10.75
C ASN A 505 -7.75 33.08 10.89
N ALA A 506 -8.71 33.71 10.19
CA ALA A 506 -10.09 33.24 10.15
C ALA A 506 -10.22 31.84 9.52
N TYR A 507 -9.49 31.57 8.44
CA TYR A 507 -9.45 30.25 7.82
C TYR A 507 -8.90 29.18 8.77
N ASN A 508 -7.80 29.45 9.46
CA ASN A 508 -7.19 28.50 10.39
C ASN A 508 -8.06 28.24 11.63
N GLU A 509 -8.78 29.24 12.13
CA GLU A 509 -9.78 29.02 13.18
C GLU A 509 -10.90 28.07 12.69
N ALA A 510 -11.36 28.23 11.45
CA ALA A 510 -12.34 27.34 10.85
C ALA A 510 -11.80 25.92 10.59
N VAL A 511 -10.54 25.76 10.20
CA VAL A 511 -9.90 24.43 10.04
C VAL A 511 -9.80 23.70 11.39
N ARG A 512 -9.42 24.41 12.46
CA ARG A 512 -9.42 23.82 13.81
C ARG A 512 -10.80 23.32 14.23
N ALA A 513 -11.85 24.10 13.96
CA ALA A 513 -13.22 23.69 14.21
C ALA A 513 -13.62 22.49 13.35
N LEU A 514 -13.31 22.51 12.05
CA LEU A 514 -13.61 21.42 11.11
C LEU A 514 -12.99 20.09 11.57
N VAL A 515 -11.68 20.07 11.89
CA VAL A 515 -11.01 18.84 12.35
C VAL A 515 -11.63 18.34 13.66
N LYS A 516 -11.92 19.24 14.60
CA LYS A 516 -12.59 18.89 15.86
C LYS A 516 -13.96 18.26 15.63
N ASP A 517 -14.75 18.79 14.70
CA ASP A 517 -16.06 18.26 14.34
C ASP A 517 -15.92 16.86 13.69
N ARG A 518 -14.96 16.66 12.77
CA ARG A 518 -14.69 15.34 12.17
C ARG A 518 -14.26 14.29 13.19
N GLN A 519 -13.41 14.67 14.15
CA GLN A 519 -13.02 13.78 15.25
C GLN A 519 -14.21 13.41 16.14
N ALA A 520 -15.11 14.36 16.42
CA ALA A 520 -16.34 14.10 17.18
C ALA A 520 -17.30 13.15 16.44
N ASP A 521 -17.30 13.19 15.11
CA ASP A 521 -18.04 12.26 14.24
C ASP A 521 -17.34 10.89 14.07
N GLY A 522 -16.20 10.67 14.73
CA GLY A 522 -15.46 9.41 14.71
C GLY A 522 -14.55 9.21 13.49
N GLN A 523 -14.35 10.24 12.67
CA GLN A 523 -13.42 10.17 11.54
C GLN A 523 -11.96 10.27 12.02
N LYS A 524 -11.07 9.54 11.35
CA LYS A 524 -9.61 9.52 11.59
C LYS A 524 -8.92 10.74 10.97
N VAL A 525 -9.20 11.92 11.51
CA VAL A 525 -8.64 13.19 11.04
C VAL A 525 -7.87 13.88 12.17
N MET A 526 -6.62 14.27 11.94
CA MET A 526 -5.77 14.94 12.94
C MET A 526 -5.40 16.35 12.47
N LEU A 527 -5.20 17.27 13.40
CA LEU A 527 -4.76 18.63 13.10
C LEU A 527 -3.24 18.71 13.19
N ALA A 528 -2.58 19.20 12.14
CA ALA A 528 -1.23 19.75 12.23
C ALA A 528 -1.32 21.28 12.38
N ASP A 529 -1.15 21.80 13.60
CA ASP A 529 -1.24 23.24 13.86
C ASP A 529 0.11 23.92 13.63
N PHE A 530 0.17 24.76 12.60
CA PHE A 530 1.33 25.58 12.26
C PHE A 530 1.28 26.97 12.94
N GLY A 531 0.63 27.07 14.10
CA GLY A 531 0.92 28.14 15.05
C GLY A 531 2.41 28.19 15.41
N PRO A 532 2.78 28.89 16.48
CA PRO A 532 3.76 30.01 16.49
C PRO A 532 4.58 30.41 15.24
N MET A 533 4.38 29.88 14.02
CA MET A 533 5.17 30.30 12.85
C MET A 533 5.11 31.81 12.64
N THR A 534 6.26 32.41 12.38
CA THR A 534 6.40 33.86 12.19
C THR A 534 6.90 34.20 10.78
N GLU A 535 6.85 35.47 10.39
CA GLU A 535 7.31 35.93 9.08
C GLU A 535 8.82 35.70 8.81
N SER A 536 9.63 35.44 9.85
CA SER A 536 11.06 35.12 9.71
C SER A 536 11.29 33.72 9.13
N MET A 537 10.30 32.84 9.26
CA MET A 537 10.30 31.47 8.72
C MET A 537 9.84 31.42 7.25
N LEU A 538 9.66 32.58 6.60
CA LEU A 538 9.26 32.69 5.20
C LEU A 538 10.39 33.22 4.32
N SER A 539 10.65 32.52 3.21
CA SER A 539 11.58 32.93 2.16
C SER A 539 11.01 34.10 1.35
N ASP A 540 9.71 34.09 1.09
CA ASP A 540 8.98 35.16 0.40
C ASP A 540 7.65 35.53 1.08
N THR A 541 6.67 36.02 0.31
CA THR A 541 5.33 36.39 0.78
C THR A 541 4.52 35.19 1.31
N LEU A 542 4.68 34.00 0.71
CA LEU A 542 3.82 32.83 0.95
C LEU A 542 4.60 31.55 1.29
N HIS A 543 5.86 31.47 0.87
CA HIS A 543 6.63 30.24 0.94
C HIS A 543 7.56 30.23 2.15
N PRO A 544 7.57 29.13 2.93
CA PRO A 544 8.56 28.91 3.97
C PRO A 544 10.01 28.95 3.43
N ASN A 545 10.95 29.25 4.32
CA ASN A 545 12.37 28.94 4.12
C ASN A 545 12.70 27.60 4.80
N ASP A 546 13.96 27.16 4.74
CA ASP A 546 14.38 25.85 5.29
C ASP A 546 14.02 25.70 6.78
N ALA A 547 14.15 26.75 7.59
CA ALA A 547 13.76 26.72 9.01
C ALA A 547 12.23 26.62 9.19
N GLY A 548 11.45 27.28 8.33
CA GLY A 548 9.99 27.15 8.32
C GLY A 548 9.51 25.76 7.88
N TYR A 549 10.16 25.17 6.89
CA TYR A 549 9.88 23.80 6.47
C TYR A 549 10.28 22.77 7.53
N THR A 550 11.35 23.04 8.29
CA THR A 550 11.74 22.22 9.44
C THR A 550 10.67 22.19 10.51
N PHE A 551 10.17 23.37 10.88
CA PHE A 551 9.06 23.47 11.83
C PHE A 551 7.80 22.74 11.34
N MET A 552 7.48 22.84 10.05
CA MET A 552 6.34 22.13 9.47
C MET A 552 6.52 20.61 9.52
N ALA A 553 7.70 20.09 9.18
CA ALA A 553 8.01 18.67 9.23
C ALA A 553 7.78 18.08 10.63
N GLN A 554 8.25 18.79 11.67
CA GLN A 554 8.01 18.40 13.05
C GLN A 554 6.51 18.32 13.39
N ARG A 555 5.72 19.33 12.99
CA ARG A 555 4.27 19.34 13.25
C ARG A 555 3.50 18.26 12.50
N TRP A 556 3.96 17.89 11.31
CA TRP A 556 3.41 16.74 10.58
C TRP A 556 3.76 15.43 11.30
N PHE A 557 5.02 15.26 11.69
CA PHE A 557 5.49 14.07 12.41
C PHE A 557 4.71 13.86 13.71
N GLU A 558 4.61 14.89 14.57
CA GLU A 558 3.84 14.86 15.83
C GLU A 558 2.38 14.40 15.61
N ALA A 559 1.74 14.91 14.55
CA ALA A 559 0.36 14.56 14.25
C ALA A 559 0.21 13.12 13.73
N ILE A 560 1.16 12.64 12.92
CA ILE A 560 1.18 11.27 12.40
C ILE A 560 1.43 10.27 13.52
N THR A 561 2.45 10.49 14.36
CA THR A 561 2.74 9.61 15.51
C THR A 561 1.58 9.57 16.50
N THR A 562 0.93 10.71 16.77
CA THR A 562 -0.30 10.74 17.58
C THR A 562 -1.42 9.88 16.96
N MET A 563 -1.54 9.83 15.62
CA MET A 563 -2.51 8.96 14.96
C MET A 563 -2.10 7.48 15.06
N VAL A 564 -0.81 7.16 15.00
CA VAL A 564 -0.28 5.81 15.22
C VAL A 564 -0.59 5.33 16.65
N ASP A 565 -0.33 6.17 17.66
CA ASP A 565 -0.57 5.85 19.08
C ASP A 565 -2.06 5.63 19.38
N LYS A 566 -2.91 6.40 18.71
CA LYS A 566 -4.37 6.23 18.77
C LYS A 566 -4.88 5.01 18.00
N ARG A 567 -3.99 4.28 17.31
CA ARG A 567 -4.31 3.18 16.38
C ARG A 567 -5.29 3.61 15.30
N TRP A 568 -5.18 4.86 14.87
CA TRP A 568 -5.95 5.39 13.75
C TRP A 568 -5.31 5.03 12.43
N VAL A 569 -3.97 5.03 12.38
CA VAL A 569 -3.21 4.50 11.25
C VAL A 569 -3.27 2.98 11.29
N LEU A 570 -3.80 2.40 10.21
CA LEU A 570 -3.75 0.95 9.97
C LEU A 570 -2.44 0.65 9.23
N GLN A 571 -2.01 -0.61 9.20
CA GLN A 571 -0.97 -0.99 8.24
C GLN A 571 -1.36 -0.50 6.83
N PRO A 572 -0.39 -0.09 6.00
CA PRO A 572 -0.66 0.17 4.59
C PRO A 572 -1.43 -1.02 4.03
N ALA A 573 -2.41 -0.77 3.16
CA ALA A 573 -2.90 -1.86 2.34
C ALA A 573 -1.69 -2.32 1.51
N ASN A 574 -1.18 -3.49 1.88
CA ASN A 574 -0.05 -4.25 1.39
C ASN A 574 0.99 -3.49 0.54
N VAL A 575 1.98 -2.87 1.18
CA VAL A 575 3.32 -2.78 0.54
C VAL A 575 4.13 -3.92 1.13
N PRO A 576 4.74 -4.80 0.31
CA PRO A 576 5.22 -6.09 0.78
C PRO A 576 6.54 -5.96 1.55
N HIS A 577 6.45 -5.92 2.87
CA HIS A 577 7.36 -6.68 3.72
C HIS A 577 6.57 -7.43 4.80
N LEU A 578 6.41 -8.73 4.56
CA LEU A 578 5.95 -9.80 5.46
C LEU A 578 4.83 -9.40 6.45
N PRO A 579 3.56 -9.70 6.16
CA PRO A 579 2.53 -9.57 7.18
C PRO A 579 2.86 -10.51 8.35
N ASP A 580 2.93 -9.94 9.55
CA ASP A 580 2.90 -10.69 10.83
C ASP A 580 1.55 -11.42 11.06
N VAL A 581 0.75 -11.62 10.00
CA VAL A 581 -0.48 -12.39 10.00
C VAL A 581 -0.71 -13.09 8.65
N CYS A 582 0.08 -14.13 8.37
CA CYS A 582 -0.44 -15.25 7.59
C CYS A 582 -1.53 -15.97 8.43
N GLU A 583 -2.74 -15.39 8.51
CA GLU A 583 -3.88 -16.01 9.20
C GLU A 583 -4.35 -17.28 8.48
N LYS A 584 -4.03 -17.40 7.18
CA LYS A 584 -4.44 -18.51 6.32
C LYS A 584 -3.54 -19.72 6.57
N LYS A 585 -4.14 -20.83 7.01
CA LYS A 585 -3.40 -22.05 7.36
C LYS A 585 -3.05 -22.84 6.10
N PRO A 586 -1.87 -23.49 6.02
CA PRO A 586 -1.61 -24.49 4.99
C PRO A 586 -2.78 -25.47 4.90
N GLY A 587 -3.39 -25.56 3.71
CA GLY A 587 -4.57 -26.37 3.46
C GLY A 587 -5.93 -25.68 3.50
N GLY A 588 -5.98 -24.34 3.62
CA GLY A 588 -7.25 -23.60 3.61
C GLY A 588 -7.98 -23.57 2.26
N GLY A 589 -7.39 -24.11 1.19
CA GLY A 589 -8.03 -24.34 -0.10
C GLY A 589 -7.96 -23.14 -1.05
N TRP A 590 -8.84 -23.15 -2.04
CA TRP A 590 -8.96 -22.12 -3.08
C TRP A 590 -10.38 -21.58 -3.11
N SER A 591 -10.55 -20.26 -3.14
CA SER A 591 -11.85 -19.60 -3.25
C SER A 591 -12.06 -19.11 -4.69
N GLU A 592 -13.06 -19.65 -5.38
CA GLU A 592 -13.37 -19.22 -6.74
C GLU A 592 -13.95 -17.80 -6.76
N LEU A 593 -13.27 -16.89 -7.46
CA LEU A 593 -13.81 -15.55 -7.77
C LEU A 593 -14.62 -15.54 -9.07
N GLY A 594 -14.40 -16.55 -9.93
CA GLY A 594 -14.99 -16.58 -11.27
C GLY A 594 -14.23 -15.66 -12.22
N ARG A 595 -14.95 -14.97 -13.11
CA ARG A 595 -14.34 -14.09 -14.12
C ARG A 595 -13.94 -12.76 -13.50
N ILE A 596 -12.64 -12.46 -13.54
CA ILE A 596 -12.09 -11.20 -13.04
C ILE A 596 -11.79 -10.22 -14.16
N ALA A 597 -11.51 -10.68 -15.39
CA ALA A 597 -11.25 -9.80 -16.53
C ALA A 597 -12.02 -10.23 -17.78
N GLN A 598 -12.55 -9.27 -18.52
CA GLN A 598 -13.17 -9.53 -19.82
C GLN A 598 -12.14 -9.77 -20.94
N GLY A 599 -10.93 -9.25 -20.77
CA GLY A 599 -9.89 -9.23 -21.80
C GLY A 599 -10.00 -7.98 -22.68
N PRO A 600 -8.98 -7.11 -22.76
CA PRO A 600 -9.00 -5.90 -23.60
C PRO A 600 -8.77 -6.20 -25.08
N ILE A 601 -8.45 -7.45 -25.41
CA ILE A 601 -8.28 -7.90 -26.78
C ILE A 601 -9.68 -8.28 -27.29
N ASN A 602 -10.34 -7.35 -27.99
CA ASN A 602 -11.55 -7.62 -28.77
C ASN A 602 -11.24 -8.48 -30.01
N SER A 603 -10.45 -9.54 -29.88
CA SER A 603 -10.19 -10.48 -30.95
C SER A 603 -10.11 -11.90 -30.42
N ASP A 604 -11.14 -12.69 -30.74
CA ASP A 604 -11.08 -14.13 -30.59
C ASP A 604 -10.19 -14.79 -31.64
N SER A 605 -9.51 -15.83 -31.19
CA SER A 605 -8.59 -16.68 -31.92
C SER A 605 -8.80 -18.17 -31.59
N SER A 606 -9.78 -18.53 -30.75
CA SER A 606 -10.36 -19.90 -30.82
C SER A 606 -10.97 -20.16 -32.22
N SER A 607 -11.26 -19.08 -32.96
CA SER A 607 -11.63 -19.07 -34.38
C SER A 607 -10.56 -18.51 -35.33
N ALA A 608 -9.33 -18.21 -34.90
CA ALA A 608 -8.34 -17.62 -35.80
C ALA A 608 -8.01 -18.62 -36.92
N GLY A 609 -8.60 -18.38 -38.09
CA GLY A 609 -8.56 -19.30 -39.23
C GLY A 609 -9.72 -20.30 -39.32
N VAL A 610 -10.66 -20.34 -38.36
CA VAL A 610 -11.92 -21.10 -38.45
C VAL A 610 -12.81 -20.42 -39.49
N LYS A 611 -12.97 -21.11 -40.63
CA LYS A 611 -13.84 -20.67 -41.72
C LYS A 611 -15.24 -21.20 -41.48
N GLY A 612 -16.20 -20.30 -41.30
CA GLY A 612 -17.60 -20.63 -41.08
C GLY A 612 -18.55 -19.44 -41.27
N GLU A 613 -19.84 -19.74 -41.22
CA GLU A 613 -20.94 -18.75 -41.18
C GLU A 613 -21.27 -18.40 -39.73
N VAL A 614 -21.69 -17.17 -39.50
CA VAL A 614 -22.11 -16.71 -38.16
C VAL A 614 -23.59 -16.99 -38.02
N HIS A 615 -23.96 -17.56 -36.89
CA HIS A 615 -25.34 -17.75 -36.45
C HIS A 615 -25.51 -17.04 -35.11
N LEU A 616 -26.65 -16.36 -34.98
CA LEU A 616 -27.13 -15.81 -33.72
C LEU A 616 -28.30 -16.69 -33.25
N ALA A 617 -28.20 -17.18 -32.02
CA ALA A 617 -29.10 -18.15 -31.40
C ALA A 617 -28.85 -18.12 -29.88
N ASP A 618 -29.84 -18.41 -29.04
CA ASP A 618 -29.71 -18.41 -27.58
C ASP A 618 -29.37 -19.83 -27.09
N PHE A 619 -28.10 -20.12 -26.80
CA PHE A 619 -27.66 -21.47 -26.41
C PHE A 619 -27.67 -21.70 -24.90
N ASP A 620 -27.93 -20.68 -24.09
CA ASP A 620 -27.95 -20.79 -22.63
C ASP A 620 -29.27 -20.31 -21.99
N GLY A 621 -30.27 -20.02 -22.82
CA GLY A 621 -31.66 -19.77 -22.43
C GLY A 621 -31.83 -18.50 -21.62
N ASN A 622 -30.87 -17.57 -21.70
CA ASN A 622 -30.86 -16.37 -20.87
C ASN A 622 -31.67 -15.20 -21.48
N GLY A 623 -32.21 -15.40 -22.68
CA GLY A 623 -32.96 -14.44 -23.48
C GLY A 623 -32.09 -13.51 -24.33
N ARG A 624 -30.75 -13.57 -24.23
CA ARG A 624 -29.82 -12.79 -25.06
C ARG A 624 -29.22 -13.71 -26.10
N THR A 625 -29.21 -13.26 -27.35
CA THR A 625 -28.64 -14.04 -28.43
C THR A 625 -27.12 -14.19 -28.29
N ASP A 626 -26.65 -15.41 -28.49
CA ASP A 626 -25.25 -15.76 -28.50
C ASP A 626 -24.65 -15.64 -29.90
N TYR A 627 -23.32 -15.76 -29.97
CA TYR A 627 -22.59 -15.75 -31.22
C TYR A 627 -22.00 -17.13 -31.48
N ALA A 628 -22.36 -17.75 -32.60
CA ALA A 628 -21.83 -19.05 -33.01
C ALA A 628 -21.18 -18.99 -34.40
N ILE A 629 -20.03 -19.65 -34.56
CA ILE A 629 -19.43 -19.91 -35.88
C ILE A 629 -19.68 -21.37 -36.25
N VAL A 630 -20.44 -21.58 -37.33
CA VAL A 630 -20.69 -22.90 -37.91
C VAL A 630 -19.74 -23.13 -39.07
N THR A 631 -18.88 -24.13 -38.95
CA THR A 631 -17.90 -24.50 -39.99
C THR A 631 -18.54 -25.24 -41.15
N ASP A 632 -17.81 -25.40 -42.27
CA ASP A 632 -18.27 -26.19 -43.43
C ASP A 632 -18.60 -27.66 -43.11
N THR A 633 -18.10 -28.20 -41.99
CA THR A 633 -18.39 -29.56 -41.49
C THR A 633 -19.57 -29.65 -40.51
N GLY A 634 -20.16 -28.50 -40.15
CA GLY A 634 -21.21 -28.41 -39.14
C GLY A 634 -20.70 -28.32 -37.70
N ALA A 635 -19.39 -28.25 -37.48
CA ALA A 635 -18.85 -27.96 -36.15
C ALA A 635 -19.23 -26.55 -35.70
N VAL A 636 -19.48 -26.37 -34.40
CA VAL A 636 -19.94 -25.11 -33.79
C VAL A 636 -18.90 -24.62 -32.79
N TYR A 637 -18.50 -23.36 -32.94
CA TYR A 637 -17.74 -22.61 -31.94
C TYR A 637 -18.63 -21.54 -31.34
N LEU A 638 -18.76 -21.50 -30.02
CA LEU A 638 -19.79 -20.73 -29.33
C LEU A 638 -19.18 -19.67 -28.42
N TRP A 639 -19.79 -18.50 -28.41
CA TRP A 639 -19.59 -17.45 -27.42
C TRP A 639 -20.93 -17.06 -26.85
N THR A 640 -21.14 -17.23 -25.55
CA THR A 640 -22.40 -16.89 -24.92
C THR A 640 -22.39 -15.45 -24.41
N ARG A 641 -23.53 -14.76 -24.51
CA ARG A 641 -23.67 -13.38 -24.08
C ARG A 641 -24.30 -13.30 -22.69
N THR A 642 -23.50 -12.93 -21.70
CA THR A 642 -23.96 -12.70 -20.33
C THR A 642 -24.19 -11.20 -20.05
N ALA A 643 -24.78 -10.90 -18.89
CA ALA A 643 -24.86 -9.52 -18.37
C ALA A 643 -23.47 -8.86 -18.26
N ASP A 644 -22.44 -9.66 -17.94
CA ASP A 644 -21.06 -9.24 -17.73
C ASP A 644 -20.20 -9.38 -18.99
N GLY A 645 -20.82 -9.52 -20.18
CA GLY A 645 -20.14 -9.58 -21.48
C GLY A 645 -20.07 -10.97 -22.11
N TRP A 646 -19.16 -11.14 -23.07
CA TRP A 646 -19.02 -12.37 -23.88
C TRP A 646 -18.18 -13.44 -23.18
N GLU A 647 -18.64 -14.69 -23.15
CA GLU A 647 -17.89 -15.85 -22.69
C GLU A 647 -17.57 -16.82 -23.83
N ASN A 648 -16.30 -17.12 -24.07
CA ASN A 648 -15.87 -18.11 -25.06
C ASN A 648 -16.10 -19.53 -24.55
N ARG A 649 -16.99 -20.29 -25.19
CA ARG A 649 -17.28 -21.70 -24.88
C ARG A 649 -16.46 -22.67 -25.73
N GLY A 650 -15.67 -22.15 -26.68
CA GLY A 650 -14.85 -22.95 -27.58
C GLY A 650 -15.69 -23.79 -28.54
N LYS A 651 -15.16 -24.95 -28.95
CA LYS A 651 -15.88 -25.87 -29.85
C LYS A 651 -16.91 -26.69 -29.06
N VAL A 652 -18.19 -26.41 -29.29
CA VAL A 652 -19.31 -27.05 -28.59
C VAL A 652 -20.02 -28.12 -29.42
N ALA A 653 -19.77 -28.20 -30.72
CA ALA A 653 -20.24 -29.32 -31.53
C ALA A 653 -19.17 -29.75 -32.52
N ASP A 654 -19.00 -31.07 -32.69
CA ASP A 654 -18.01 -31.62 -33.63
C ASP A 654 -18.45 -31.53 -35.09
N GLY A 655 -19.75 -31.39 -35.34
CA GLY A 655 -20.37 -31.59 -36.64
C GLY A 655 -20.34 -33.06 -37.06
N ASN A 656 -20.84 -33.35 -38.27
CA ASN A 656 -20.82 -34.72 -38.81
C ASN A 656 -19.55 -35.04 -39.63
N GLY A 657 -18.61 -34.09 -39.71
CA GLY A 657 -17.30 -34.25 -40.35
C GLY A 657 -17.27 -34.23 -41.88
N ALA A 658 -18.41 -34.18 -42.57
CA ALA A 658 -18.45 -34.10 -44.04
C ALA A 658 -18.50 -32.64 -44.52
N LYS A 659 -17.62 -32.28 -45.47
CA LYS A 659 -17.61 -30.93 -46.06
C LYS A 659 -18.93 -30.58 -46.73
N GLY A 660 -19.38 -29.35 -46.53
CA GLY A 660 -20.63 -28.79 -47.09
C GLY A 660 -21.86 -29.03 -46.21
N ARG A 661 -21.69 -29.65 -45.03
CA ARG A 661 -22.80 -29.92 -44.10
C ARG A 661 -23.09 -28.76 -43.16
N GLY A 662 -22.20 -27.77 -43.03
CA GLY A 662 -22.46 -26.54 -42.28
C GLY A 662 -23.73 -25.80 -42.74
N ALA A 663 -23.98 -25.74 -44.05
CA ALA A 663 -25.15 -25.06 -44.61
C ALA A 663 -26.50 -25.72 -44.22
N GLN A 664 -26.47 -26.96 -43.72
CA GLN A 664 -27.64 -27.71 -43.25
C GLN A 664 -27.98 -27.46 -41.79
N VAL A 665 -27.08 -26.82 -41.04
CA VAL A 665 -27.26 -26.59 -39.60
C VAL A 665 -28.26 -25.45 -39.39
N ARG A 666 -29.21 -25.67 -38.49
CA ARG A 666 -30.13 -24.66 -37.96
C ARG A 666 -30.13 -24.75 -36.43
N PHE A 667 -30.54 -23.66 -35.80
CA PHE A 667 -30.75 -23.55 -34.37
C PHE A 667 -32.19 -23.11 -34.16
N ALA A 668 -32.89 -23.78 -33.25
CA ALA A 668 -34.30 -23.58 -32.95
C ALA A 668 -34.67 -24.31 -31.65
N ASP A 669 -35.47 -23.70 -30.79
CA ASP A 669 -35.99 -24.32 -29.57
C ASP A 669 -37.15 -25.28 -29.90
N ILE A 670 -36.88 -26.58 -29.98
CA ILE A 670 -37.91 -27.57 -30.38
C ILE A 670 -38.63 -28.22 -29.19
N ASN A 671 -38.21 -27.94 -27.95
CA ASN A 671 -38.80 -28.49 -26.73
C ASN A 671 -39.37 -27.42 -25.77
N GLY A 672 -39.27 -26.15 -26.12
CA GLY A 672 -39.84 -25.01 -25.41
C GLY A 672 -39.15 -24.70 -24.10
N ASP A 673 -37.85 -25.00 -23.96
CA ASP A 673 -37.08 -24.72 -22.75
C ASP A 673 -36.21 -23.45 -22.83
N HIS A 674 -36.29 -22.74 -23.95
CA HIS A 674 -35.56 -21.53 -24.33
C HIS A 674 -34.09 -21.75 -24.75
N ASP A 675 -33.60 -22.99 -24.75
CA ASP A 675 -32.27 -23.31 -25.25
C ASP A 675 -32.35 -23.74 -26.73
N ASP A 676 -31.69 -23.00 -27.63
CA ASP A 676 -31.72 -23.33 -29.05
C ASP A 676 -31.02 -24.67 -29.35
N ASP A 677 -31.76 -25.57 -30.02
CA ASP A 677 -31.32 -26.93 -30.30
C ASP A 677 -30.53 -27.06 -31.61
N TYR A 678 -29.60 -28.00 -31.67
CA TYR A 678 -28.82 -28.24 -32.88
C TYR A 678 -29.61 -29.11 -33.86
N LEU A 679 -29.97 -28.54 -35.02
CA LEU A 679 -30.72 -29.23 -36.07
C LEU A 679 -29.89 -29.43 -37.33
N VAL A 680 -30.03 -30.59 -37.96
CA VAL A 680 -29.49 -30.88 -39.29
C VAL A 680 -30.65 -31.10 -40.26
N VAL A 681 -30.83 -30.15 -41.17
CA VAL A 681 -31.85 -30.21 -42.23
C VAL A 681 -31.25 -30.81 -43.50
N HIS A 682 -31.75 -31.97 -43.91
CA HIS A 682 -31.30 -32.66 -45.12
C HIS A 682 -31.94 -32.07 -46.37
N GLY A 683 -31.40 -32.44 -47.54
CA GLY A 683 -31.82 -31.86 -48.82
C GLY A 683 -33.28 -32.14 -49.23
N ASP A 684 -33.94 -33.10 -48.61
CA ASP A 684 -35.37 -33.44 -48.79
C ASP A 684 -36.29 -32.84 -47.72
N GLY A 685 -35.74 -31.98 -46.85
CA GLY A 685 -36.43 -31.34 -45.73
C GLY A 685 -36.55 -32.22 -44.48
N SER A 686 -36.01 -33.45 -44.48
CA SER A 686 -35.96 -34.26 -43.25
C SER A 686 -35.00 -33.65 -42.23
N VAL A 687 -35.27 -33.82 -40.94
CA VAL A 687 -34.55 -33.12 -39.86
C VAL A 687 -34.11 -34.10 -38.78
N GLU A 688 -32.83 -34.07 -38.45
CA GLU A 688 -32.26 -34.70 -37.25
C GLU A 688 -31.97 -33.64 -36.20
N ALA A 689 -32.26 -33.94 -34.93
CA ALA A 689 -32.14 -32.98 -33.83
C ALA A 689 -31.34 -33.53 -32.64
N TRP A 690 -30.69 -32.59 -31.96
CA TRP A 690 -30.02 -32.79 -30.69
C TRP A 690 -30.47 -31.72 -29.72
N LEU A 691 -31.08 -32.14 -28.62
CA LEU A 691 -31.51 -31.23 -27.57
C LEU A 691 -30.29 -30.61 -26.87
N ASN A 692 -30.33 -29.31 -26.65
CA ASN A 692 -29.41 -28.57 -25.82
C ASN A 692 -29.75 -28.85 -24.35
N ASN A 693 -28.86 -29.55 -23.63
CA ASN A 693 -28.97 -29.69 -22.18
C ASN A 693 -27.71 -29.08 -21.56
N ASP A 694 -27.69 -27.75 -21.46
CA ASP A 694 -26.58 -26.95 -20.94
C ASP A 694 -25.28 -27.04 -21.78
N VAL A 695 -25.36 -26.93 -23.12
CA VAL A 695 -24.16 -26.98 -23.99
C VAL A 695 -23.14 -25.88 -23.66
N ALA A 696 -23.62 -24.72 -23.20
CA ALA A 696 -22.78 -23.62 -22.73
C ALA A 696 -21.84 -24.04 -21.57
N VAL A 697 -22.25 -25.02 -20.76
CA VAL A 697 -21.48 -25.52 -19.61
C VAL A 697 -20.82 -26.86 -19.92
N GLY A 698 -21.57 -27.81 -20.49
CA GLY A 698 -21.14 -29.17 -20.77
C GLY A 698 -20.30 -29.33 -22.04
N GLY A 699 -20.17 -28.29 -22.86
CA GLY A 699 -19.58 -28.35 -24.19
C GLY A 699 -20.27 -29.41 -25.06
N GLY A 700 -19.52 -30.14 -25.87
CA GLY A 700 -20.08 -31.19 -26.74
C GLY A 700 -20.85 -32.31 -26.06
N LYS A 701 -20.80 -32.44 -24.73
CA LYS A 701 -21.59 -33.41 -23.96
C LYS A 701 -23.01 -32.92 -23.62
N GLY A 702 -23.30 -31.63 -23.76
CA GLY A 702 -24.63 -31.07 -23.54
C GLY A 702 -25.65 -31.46 -24.61
N TRP A 703 -25.18 -31.90 -25.79
CA TRP A 703 -26.06 -32.34 -26.87
C TRP A 703 -26.64 -33.73 -26.64
N GLN A 704 -27.96 -33.83 -26.56
CA GLN A 704 -28.69 -35.11 -26.52
C GLN A 704 -29.35 -35.40 -27.87
N SER A 705 -28.85 -36.39 -28.61
CA SER A 705 -29.50 -36.82 -29.85
C SER A 705 -30.90 -37.37 -29.59
N ILE A 706 -31.91 -36.83 -30.27
CA ILE A 706 -33.28 -37.37 -30.30
C ILE A 706 -33.65 -37.97 -31.66
N GLY A 707 -32.69 -37.97 -32.61
CA GLY A 707 -32.81 -38.62 -33.90
C GLY A 707 -33.63 -37.80 -34.89
N VAL A 708 -34.28 -38.49 -35.84
CA VAL A 708 -35.06 -37.85 -36.91
C VAL A 708 -36.41 -37.37 -36.37
N ILE A 709 -36.59 -36.06 -36.29
CA ILE A 709 -37.81 -35.41 -35.80
C ILE A 709 -38.81 -35.07 -36.91
N ALA A 710 -38.36 -34.91 -38.15
CA ALA A 710 -39.23 -34.66 -39.31
C ALA A 710 -38.80 -35.51 -40.52
N GLU A 711 -39.78 -36.04 -41.27
CA GLU A 711 -39.51 -36.85 -42.47
C GLU A 711 -39.28 -36.01 -43.74
N GLY A 712 -39.47 -34.70 -43.65
CA GLY A 712 -39.46 -33.80 -44.78
C GLY A 712 -40.78 -33.83 -45.56
N THR A 713 -41.04 -32.75 -46.28
CA THR A 713 -42.23 -32.58 -47.12
C THR A 713 -41.96 -32.95 -48.59
N GLY A 714 -40.69 -33.24 -48.92
CA GLY A 714 -40.19 -33.40 -50.29
C GLY A 714 -39.70 -32.09 -50.91
N ASP A 715 -39.85 -30.97 -50.20
CA ASP A 715 -39.28 -29.67 -50.55
C ASP A 715 -37.78 -29.62 -50.22
N SER A 716 -37.09 -28.63 -50.78
CA SER A 716 -35.63 -28.49 -50.57
C SER A 716 -35.35 -28.10 -49.12
N GLY A 717 -34.33 -28.70 -48.49
CA GLY A 717 -33.87 -28.29 -47.15
C GLY A 717 -33.52 -26.80 -47.03
N ASP A 718 -33.10 -26.15 -48.12
CA ASP A 718 -32.81 -24.71 -48.15
C ASP A 718 -34.07 -23.82 -47.97
N GLN A 719 -35.26 -24.40 -48.17
CA GLN A 719 -36.56 -23.75 -47.96
C GLN A 719 -37.09 -23.93 -46.53
N VAL A 720 -36.50 -24.81 -45.74
CA VAL A 720 -36.95 -25.10 -44.37
C VAL A 720 -36.45 -24.05 -43.39
N ARG A 721 -37.34 -23.54 -42.54
CA ARG A 721 -37.08 -22.62 -41.44
C ARG A 721 -37.78 -23.11 -40.18
N PHE A 722 -37.36 -22.56 -39.06
CA PHE A 722 -37.96 -22.77 -37.74
C PHE A 722 -38.22 -21.40 -37.12
N ALA A 723 -39.41 -21.25 -36.54
CA ALA A 723 -39.84 -20.10 -35.77
C ALA A 723 -41.20 -20.42 -35.14
N ASP A 724 -41.43 -19.97 -33.91
CA ASP A 724 -42.73 -20.04 -33.22
C ASP A 724 -43.78 -19.14 -33.92
N LEU A 725 -44.84 -19.73 -34.49
CA LEU A 725 -45.91 -18.98 -35.14
C LEU A 725 -47.14 -18.74 -34.26
N ASP A 726 -47.23 -19.37 -33.09
CA ASP A 726 -48.40 -19.33 -32.22
C ASP A 726 -48.14 -18.97 -30.76
N GLY A 727 -46.89 -18.61 -30.45
CA GLY A 727 -46.45 -18.01 -29.19
C GLY A 727 -46.38 -19.02 -28.05
N ASP A 728 -46.37 -20.32 -28.36
CA ASP A 728 -46.35 -21.39 -27.37
C ASP A 728 -44.94 -21.79 -26.88
N ALA A 729 -43.92 -21.09 -27.40
CA ALA A 729 -42.48 -21.26 -27.21
C ALA A 729 -41.85 -22.47 -27.93
N TYR A 730 -42.61 -23.24 -28.72
CA TYR A 730 -42.05 -24.34 -29.50
C TYR A 730 -41.86 -23.90 -30.94
N ASP A 731 -40.63 -23.91 -31.43
CA ASP A 731 -40.37 -23.52 -32.82
C ASP A 731 -41.03 -24.51 -33.81
N ASP A 732 -41.75 -23.94 -34.77
CA ASP A 732 -42.53 -24.68 -35.76
C ASP A 732 -41.73 -25.03 -37.01
N TYR A 733 -42.11 -26.10 -37.70
CA TYR A 733 -41.50 -26.47 -38.98
C TYR A 733 -42.16 -25.68 -40.11
N LEU A 734 -41.38 -24.85 -40.80
CA LEU A 734 -41.86 -23.98 -41.88
C LEU A 734 -41.18 -24.30 -43.21
N VAL A 735 -41.95 -24.27 -44.30
CA VAL A 735 -41.44 -24.34 -45.68
C VAL A 735 -41.71 -23.01 -46.37
N VAL A 736 -40.64 -22.28 -46.69
CA VAL A 736 -40.70 -21.03 -47.46
C VAL A 736 -40.45 -21.32 -48.93
N HIS A 737 -41.50 -21.22 -49.74
CA HIS A 737 -41.41 -21.48 -51.17
C HIS A 737 -40.73 -20.35 -51.95
N ASP A 738 -40.34 -20.61 -53.20
CA ASP A 738 -39.59 -19.68 -54.04
C ASP A 738 -40.30 -18.34 -54.29
N ASN A 739 -41.63 -18.31 -54.23
CA ASN A 739 -42.49 -17.11 -54.35
C ASN A 739 -42.70 -16.37 -53.01
N GLY A 740 -42.11 -16.86 -51.92
CA GLY A 740 -42.24 -16.32 -50.57
C GLY A 740 -43.48 -16.80 -49.81
N SER A 741 -44.31 -17.70 -50.35
CA SER A 741 -45.38 -18.29 -49.55
C SER A 741 -44.81 -19.23 -48.48
N VAL A 742 -45.49 -19.35 -47.35
CA VAL A 742 -45.05 -20.15 -46.20
C VAL A 742 -46.09 -21.22 -45.88
N GLU A 743 -45.67 -22.48 -45.88
CA GLU A 743 -46.45 -23.62 -45.37
C GLU A 743 -45.92 -24.03 -43.99
N ALA A 744 -46.79 -24.26 -43.01
CA ALA A 744 -46.40 -24.49 -41.62
C ALA A 744 -46.95 -25.80 -41.00
N TRP A 745 -46.22 -26.33 -40.03
CA TRP A 745 -46.59 -27.45 -39.17
C TRP A 745 -46.28 -27.12 -37.71
N LEU A 746 -47.33 -27.09 -36.86
CA LEU A 746 -47.15 -26.77 -35.45
C LEU A 746 -46.39 -27.86 -34.70
N ASN A 747 -45.43 -27.47 -33.87
CA ASN A 747 -44.71 -28.33 -32.96
C ASN A 747 -45.54 -28.65 -31.72
N ASN A 748 -46.29 -29.75 -31.72
CA ASN A 748 -47.02 -30.19 -30.52
C ASN A 748 -46.17 -31.12 -29.65
N ASP A 749 -45.00 -30.64 -29.22
CA ASP A 749 -44.03 -31.37 -28.37
C ASP A 749 -43.37 -32.56 -29.12
N VAL A 750 -42.60 -32.21 -30.16
CA VAL A 750 -41.83 -33.13 -31.00
C VAL A 750 -40.69 -33.81 -30.26
N ALA A 751 -40.11 -33.14 -29.26
CA ALA A 751 -39.05 -33.70 -28.44
C ALA A 751 -39.48 -34.98 -27.70
N VAL A 752 -40.75 -35.04 -27.24
CA VAL A 752 -41.30 -36.22 -26.56
C VAL A 752 -42.03 -37.17 -27.51
N LYS A 753 -42.86 -36.64 -28.42
CA LYS A 753 -43.77 -37.46 -29.27
C LYS A 753 -43.16 -37.84 -30.62
N GLY A 754 -41.97 -37.34 -30.94
CA GLY A 754 -41.30 -37.55 -32.22
C GLY A 754 -42.14 -37.07 -33.41
N LYS A 755 -41.90 -37.65 -34.57
CA LYS A 755 -42.48 -37.25 -35.87
C LYS A 755 -44.01 -37.07 -35.92
N SER A 756 -44.76 -37.75 -35.05
CA SER A 756 -46.22 -37.62 -35.00
C SER A 756 -46.73 -36.34 -34.33
N ALA A 757 -45.85 -35.54 -33.71
CA ALA A 757 -46.19 -34.30 -33.05
C ALA A 757 -46.54 -33.16 -34.02
N TRP A 758 -45.99 -33.20 -35.24
CA TRP A 758 -46.21 -32.15 -36.24
C TRP A 758 -47.66 -32.10 -36.70
N LYS A 759 -48.33 -30.98 -36.43
CA LYS A 759 -49.69 -30.72 -36.88
C LYS A 759 -49.66 -29.78 -38.08
N LYS A 760 -49.88 -30.34 -39.27
CA LYS A 760 -49.97 -29.55 -40.50
C LYS A 760 -51.04 -28.45 -40.40
N LEU A 761 -50.64 -27.20 -40.60
CA LEU A 761 -51.56 -26.07 -40.73
C LEU A 761 -51.87 -25.75 -42.19
N GLY A 762 -50.92 -25.97 -43.10
CA GLY A 762 -51.03 -25.59 -44.51
C GLY A 762 -50.44 -24.20 -44.77
N GLU A 763 -50.88 -23.53 -45.83
CA GLU A 763 -50.33 -22.23 -46.25
C GLU A 763 -50.75 -21.12 -45.27
N MET A 764 -49.79 -20.62 -44.50
CA MET A 764 -50.00 -19.56 -43.50
C MET A 764 -49.71 -18.17 -44.06
N ALA A 765 -48.89 -18.06 -45.11
CA ALA A 765 -48.65 -16.81 -45.83
C ALA A 765 -48.68 -17.05 -47.34
N GLU A 766 -49.44 -16.24 -48.09
CA GLU A 766 -49.50 -16.29 -49.56
C GLU A 766 -48.21 -15.78 -50.24
N GLY A 767 -47.34 -15.13 -49.47
CA GLY A 767 -46.14 -14.47 -49.95
C GLY A 767 -46.42 -13.11 -50.60
N THR A 768 -45.39 -12.27 -50.69
CA THR A 768 -45.50 -10.91 -51.25
C THR A 768 -45.12 -10.83 -52.73
N GLY A 769 -44.84 -11.98 -53.36
CA GLY A 769 -44.25 -12.09 -54.69
C GLY A 769 -42.73 -11.86 -54.73
N ASN A 770 -42.10 -11.64 -53.58
CA ASN A 770 -40.65 -11.62 -53.43
C ASN A 770 -40.08 -13.05 -53.36
N PRO A 771 -38.82 -13.26 -53.79
CA PRO A 771 -38.18 -14.56 -53.65
C PRO A 771 -38.11 -15.04 -52.19
N GLY A 772 -38.39 -16.33 -51.95
CA GLY A 772 -38.32 -16.95 -50.62
C GLY A 772 -36.98 -16.75 -49.91
N SER A 773 -35.88 -16.61 -50.65
CA SER A 773 -34.54 -16.33 -50.10
C SER A 773 -34.46 -15.02 -49.28
N LYS A 774 -35.39 -14.09 -49.51
CA LYS A 774 -35.48 -12.80 -48.79
C LYS A 774 -36.32 -12.87 -47.52
N VAL A 775 -37.07 -13.95 -47.33
CA VAL A 775 -38.00 -14.09 -46.21
C VAL A 775 -37.22 -14.39 -44.93
N ARG A 776 -37.56 -13.70 -43.85
CA ARG A 776 -37.15 -14.00 -42.47
C ARG A 776 -38.39 -14.02 -41.58
N LEU A 777 -38.33 -14.80 -40.50
CA LEU A 777 -39.35 -14.87 -39.47
C LEU A 777 -38.68 -14.50 -38.16
N ALA A 778 -39.22 -13.52 -37.44
CA ALA A 778 -38.75 -13.11 -36.12
C ALA A 778 -39.82 -12.22 -35.44
N ASP A 779 -39.98 -12.33 -34.13
CA ASP A 779 -40.91 -11.51 -33.34
C ASP A 779 -40.41 -10.06 -33.25
N LEU A 780 -41.09 -9.08 -33.86
CA LEU A 780 -40.69 -7.68 -33.83
C LEU A 780 -41.37 -6.85 -32.73
N ASP A 781 -42.40 -7.38 -32.06
CA ASP A 781 -43.20 -6.61 -31.10
C ASP A 781 -43.38 -7.27 -29.73
N GLY A 782 -42.66 -8.36 -29.51
CA GLY A 782 -42.47 -9.01 -28.22
C GLY A 782 -43.69 -9.78 -27.77
N ASP A 783 -44.61 -10.09 -28.69
CA ASP A 783 -45.84 -10.84 -28.40
C ASP A 783 -45.67 -12.36 -28.47
N LYS A 784 -44.45 -12.82 -28.83
CA LYS A 784 -43.97 -14.19 -29.02
C LYS A 784 -44.34 -14.85 -30.33
N ASP A 785 -45.16 -14.19 -31.15
CA ASP A 785 -45.48 -14.70 -32.48
C ASP A 785 -44.45 -14.21 -33.50
N ALA A 786 -43.83 -15.12 -34.26
CA ALA A 786 -42.86 -14.70 -35.27
C ALA A 786 -43.51 -13.92 -36.43
N ASP A 787 -42.96 -12.75 -36.75
CA ASP A 787 -43.43 -11.87 -37.81
C ASP A 787 -42.83 -12.18 -39.17
N TYR A 788 -43.55 -11.86 -40.25
CA TYR A 788 -43.09 -12.08 -41.61
C TYR A 788 -42.31 -10.87 -42.14
N LEU A 789 -41.06 -11.11 -42.56
CA LEU A 789 -40.11 -10.08 -42.97
C LEU A 789 -39.63 -10.30 -44.40
N ILE A 790 -39.50 -9.23 -45.19
CA ILE A 790 -38.79 -9.21 -46.47
C ILE A 790 -37.54 -8.37 -46.35
N VAL A 791 -36.39 -9.02 -46.44
CA VAL A 791 -35.08 -8.36 -46.37
C VAL A 791 -34.47 -8.21 -47.77
N HIS A 792 -34.12 -6.98 -48.12
CA HIS A 792 -33.52 -6.64 -49.40
C HIS A 792 -31.98 -6.68 -49.32
N SER A 793 -31.32 -6.73 -50.47
CA SER A 793 -29.85 -6.87 -50.56
C SER A 793 -29.07 -5.66 -50.02
N ASP A 794 -29.71 -4.50 -49.89
CA ASP A 794 -29.15 -3.30 -49.25
C ASP A 794 -29.42 -3.25 -47.73
N GLY A 795 -30.06 -4.29 -47.20
CA GLY A 795 -30.48 -4.40 -45.81
C GLY A 795 -31.82 -3.74 -45.50
N SER A 796 -32.44 -3.03 -46.44
CA SER A 796 -33.79 -2.49 -46.20
C SER A 796 -34.79 -3.62 -45.95
N THR A 797 -35.75 -3.39 -45.06
CA THR A 797 -36.68 -4.44 -44.60
C THR A 797 -38.11 -3.94 -44.55
N GLU A 798 -39.04 -4.76 -45.05
CA GLU A 798 -40.50 -4.61 -44.93
C GLU A 798 -41.06 -5.72 -44.04
N ALA A 799 -42.09 -5.41 -43.24
CA ALA A 799 -42.64 -6.36 -42.26
C ALA A 799 -44.18 -6.41 -42.22
N TRP A 800 -44.67 -7.56 -41.78
CA TRP A 800 -46.08 -7.87 -41.53
C TRP A 800 -46.20 -8.55 -40.18
N LEU A 801 -46.99 -7.95 -39.29
CA LEU A 801 -47.18 -8.50 -37.95
C LEU A 801 -48.08 -9.73 -37.99
N ASN A 802 -47.71 -10.75 -37.21
CA ASN A 802 -48.57 -11.85 -36.81
C ASN A 802 -49.51 -11.36 -35.67
N ASP A 803 -50.73 -11.88 -35.62
CA ASP A 803 -51.72 -11.59 -34.56
C ASP A 803 -52.62 -12.85 -34.50
N ASP A 804 -52.03 -13.96 -34.07
CA ASP A 804 -52.59 -15.31 -34.04
C ASP A 804 -52.89 -15.98 -35.42
N VAL A 805 -52.03 -15.86 -36.45
CA VAL A 805 -52.29 -16.47 -37.78
C VAL A 805 -52.44 -18.00 -37.73
N ALA A 806 -51.77 -18.65 -36.77
CA ALA A 806 -51.84 -20.09 -36.54
C ALA A 806 -53.19 -20.54 -35.95
N VAL A 807 -53.90 -19.65 -35.23
CA VAL A 807 -55.20 -19.94 -34.60
C VAL A 807 -56.37 -19.56 -35.51
N LYS A 808 -56.26 -18.48 -36.28
CA LYS A 808 -57.38 -17.88 -37.04
C LYS A 808 -57.55 -18.39 -38.48
N ALA A 809 -56.64 -19.24 -38.97
CA ALA A 809 -56.59 -19.80 -40.33
C ALA A 809 -56.45 -18.73 -41.44
N SER A 810 -55.20 -18.58 -41.93
CA SER A 810 -54.74 -17.82 -43.12
C SER A 810 -55.34 -16.42 -43.32
N GLY A 811 -54.54 -15.36 -43.10
CA GLY A 811 -54.80 -14.04 -43.70
C GLY A 811 -54.67 -12.80 -42.83
N ASP A 812 -54.33 -12.92 -41.54
CA ASP A 812 -54.29 -11.77 -40.61
C ASP A 812 -52.93 -11.05 -40.55
N TRP A 813 -51.99 -11.38 -41.44
CA TRP A 813 -50.71 -10.66 -41.59
C TRP A 813 -50.93 -9.15 -41.81
N LYS A 814 -50.61 -8.35 -40.80
CA LYS A 814 -50.83 -6.92 -40.83
C LYS A 814 -49.58 -6.20 -41.33
N SER A 815 -49.61 -5.78 -42.59
CA SER A 815 -48.51 -4.99 -43.15
C SER A 815 -48.25 -3.72 -42.34
N ILE A 816 -47.04 -3.60 -41.82
CA ILE A 816 -46.54 -2.38 -41.15
C ILE A 816 -45.62 -1.56 -42.05
N GLY A 817 -45.35 -2.06 -43.26
CA GLY A 817 -44.58 -1.36 -44.29
C GLY A 817 -43.08 -1.47 -44.05
N LYS A 818 -42.34 -0.45 -44.49
CA LYS A 818 -40.88 -0.42 -44.38
C LYS A 818 -40.45 -0.08 -42.95
N ILE A 819 -39.68 -0.97 -42.34
CA ILE A 819 -39.16 -0.86 -40.96
C ILE A 819 -37.68 -0.50 -40.90
N ALA A 820 -36.92 -0.78 -41.98
CA ALA A 820 -35.51 -0.42 -42.06
C ALA A 820 -35.15 0.16 -43.44
N THR A 821 -34.38 1.24 -43.45
CA THR A 821 -33.91 1.88 -44.70
C THR A 821 -32.69 1.20 -45.33
N GLY A 822 -32.06 0.27 -44.62
CA GLY A 822 -30.82 -0.37 -45.01
C GLY A 822 -29.59 0.42 -44.53
N THR A 823 -28.53 -0.27 -44.18
CA THR A 823 -27.34 0.33 -43.53
C THR A 823 -26.24 0.69 -44.53
N GLY A 824 -26.32 0.19 -45.76
CA GLY A 824 -25.26 0.30 -46.76
C GLY A 824 -23.98 -0.48 -46.40
N ILE A 825 -23.99 -1.25 -45.30
CA ILE A 825 -22.89 -2.12 -44.88
C ILE A 825 -23.03 -3.44 -45.64
N ASN A 826 -21.94 -3.89 -46.29
CA ASN A 826 -21.92 -5.18 -46.98
C ASN A 826 -21.93 -6.34 -45.95
N GLY A 827 -23.02 -7.11 -45.90
CA GLY A 827 -23.18 -8.22 -44.98
C GLY A 827 -24.50 -8.96 -45.14
N THR A 828 -24.72 -9.99 -44.32
CA THR A 828 -25.99 -10.71 -44.19
C THR A 828 -26.80 -10.13 -43.04
N VAL A 829 -28.09 -9.91 -43.26
CA VAL A 829 -29.01 -9.47 -42.21
C VAL A 829 -29.57 -10.67 -41.45
N GLN A 830 -29.56 -10.57 -40.12
CA GLN A 830 -30.17 -11.52 -39.19
C GLN A 830 -31.03 -10.74 -38.17
N PHE A 831 -31.97 -11.42 -37.54
CA PHE A 831 -32.82 -10.89 -36.49
C PHE A 831 -32.75 -11.82 -35.28
N ALA A 832 -32.55 -11.26 -34.10
CA ALA A 832 -32.45 -11.98 -32.82
C ALA A 832 -32.57 -10.98 -31.67
N ASP A 833 -32.97 -11.41 -30.47
CA ASP A 833 -33.02 -10.53 -29.30
C ASP A 833 -31.61 -10.35 -28.71
N ALA A 834 -31.04 -9.16 -28.83
CA ALA A 834 -29.68 -8.89 -28.37
C ALA A 834 -29.61 -8.54 -26.87
N ASN A 835 -30.72 -8.07 -26.30
CA ASN A 835 -30.75 -7.39 -25.00
C ASN A 835 -31.72 -8.03 -23.97
N ALA A 836 -32.40 -9.11 -24.34
CA ALA A 836 -33.42 -9.83 -23.58
C ALA A 836 -34.67 -8.97 -23.27
N ASP A 837 -35.10 -8.11 -24.19
CA ASP A 837 -36.35 -7.35 -24.05
C ASP A 837 -37.58 -8.00 -24.71
N GLY A 838 -37.38 -9.11 -25.42
CA GLY A 838 -38.41 -9.87 -26.12
C GLY A 838 -38.54 -9.50 -27.60
N ASP A 839 -37.98 -8.36 -28.03
CA ASP A 839 -38.10 -7.90 -29.39
C ASP A 839 -36.89 -8.33 -30.23
N ALA A 840 -37.10 -8.79 -31.46
CA ALA A 840 -36.00 -9.10 -32.35
C ALA A 840 -35.30 -7.83 -32.85
N ASP A 841 -33.99 -7.77 -32.59
CA ASP A 841 -33.11 -6.70 -33.02
C ASP A 841 -32.56 -6.92 -34.43
N TYR A 842 -32.15 -5.84 -35.08
CA TYR A 842 -31.62 -5.88 -36.43
C TYR A 842 -30.10 -6.02 -36.44
N PHE A 843 -29.59 -7.08 -37.06
CA PHE A 843 -28.15 -7.34 -37.20
C PHE A 843 -27.66 -7.26 -38.64
N VAL A 844 -26.45 -6.75 -38.83
CA VAL A 844 -25.66 -6.89 -40.07
C VAL A 844 -24.36 -7.59 -39.75
N VAL A 845 -24.22 -8.81 -40.27
CA VAL A 845 -23.00 -9.61 -40.14
C VAL A 845 -22.14 -9.44 -41.39
N GLY A 846 -20.96 -8.83 -41.22
CA GLY A 846 -19.99 -8.66 -42.30
C GLY A 846 -19.31 -9.97 -42.69
N SER A 847 -18.68 -10.00 -43.88
CA SER A 847 -17.93 -11.19 -44.35
C SER A 847 -16.77 -11.61 -43.42
N ALA A 848 -16.22 -10.66 -42.65
CA ALA A 848 -15.23 -10.89 -41.61
C ALA A 848 -15.83 -11.46 -40.31
N GLY A 849 -17.15 -11.59 -40.20
CA GLY A 849 -17.87 -12.08 -39.03
C GLY A 849 -18.24 -11.01 -38.00
N THR A 850 -17.83 -9.77 -38.18
CA THR A 850 -18.29 -8.66 -37.35
C THR A 850 -19.80 -8.50 -37.46
N ALA A 851 -20.52 -8.73 -36.36
CA ALA A 851 -21.95 -8.49 -36.21
C ALA A 851 -22.17 -7.10 -35.63
N THR A 852 -22.76 -6.19 -36.41
CA THR A 852 -23.20 -4.87 -35.93
C THR A 852 -24.71 -4.91 -35.71
N TRP A 853 -25.20 -4.34 -34.62
CA TRP A 853 -26.61 -4.41 -34.26
C TRP A 853 -27.26 -3.04 -34.04
N TRP A 854 -28.57 -3.04 -34.22
CA TRP A 854 -29.47 -1.94 -33.95
C TRP A 854 -30.61 -2.46 -33.11
N GLN A 855 -30.79 -1.83 -31.95
CA GLN A 855 -31.86 -2.19 -31.03
C GLN A 855 -33.22 -1.83 -31.63
N ASN A 856 -34.18 -2.74 -31.56
CA ASN A 856 -35.59 -2.48 -31.80
C ASN A 856 -36.12 -1.57 -30.67
N ASP A 857 -36.57 -0.37 -31.04
CA ASP A 857 -37.13 0.63 -30.14
C ASP A 857 -38.60 0.84 -30.55
N ASP A 858 -39.42 -0.20 -30.34
CA ASP A 858 -40.85 -0.28 -30.66
C ASP A 858 -41.20 -0.12 -32.16
N VAL A 859 -40.44 -0.73 -33.07
CA VAL A 859 -40.60 -0.50 -34.53
C VAL A 859 -42.02 -0.80 -35.04
N ALA A 860 -42.70 -1.78 -34.45
CA ALA A 860 -44.05 -2.20 -34.82
C ALA A 860 -45.10 -1.10 -34.57
N THR A 861 -44.99 -0.36 -33.46
CA THR A 861 -46.02 0.60 -33.03
C THR A 861 -45.70 2.05 -33.42
N ARG A 862 -44.46 2.35 -33.81
CA ARG A 862 -44.02 3.71 -34.12
C ARG A 862 -44.68 4.34 -35.35
N LYS A 863 -44.77 5.67 -35.31
CA LYS A 863 -45.25 6.49 -36.44
C LYS A 863 -44.19 6.66 -37.53
N ASP A 864 -42.92 6.67 -37.16
CA ASP A 864 -41.74 6.83 -38.03
C ASP A 864 -40.91 5.55 -38.11
N LYS A 865 -41.57 4.42 -38.43
CA LYS A 865 -41.03 3.06 -38.38
C LYS A 865 -39.62 2.89 -38.95
N GLU A 866 -39.28 3.60 -40.02
CA GLU A 866 -37.95 3.58 -40.65
C GLU A 866 -36.78 3.99 -39.72
N ASN A 867 -37.08 4.62 -38.58
CA ASN A 867 -36.13 4.99 -37.53
C ASN A 867 -36.32 4.19 -36.23
N GLY A 868 -37.14 3.13 -36.24
CA GLY A 868 -37.41 2.30 -35.06
C GLY A 868 -36.22 1.45 -34.63
N PHE A 869 -35.19 1.32 -35.47
CA PHE A 869 -33.94 0.65 -35.11
C PHE A 869 -32.85 1.64 -34.73
N LYS A 870 -32.38 1.58 -33.49
CA LYS A 870 -31.34 2.46 -32.96
C LYS A 870 -29.98 1.76 -32.97
N LYS A 871 -29.01 2.32 -33.70
CA LYS A 871 -27.66 1.74 -33.77
C LYS A 871 -27.00 1.69 -32.40
N GLN A 872 -26.58 0.51 -31.98
CA GLN A 872 -25.85 0.31 -30.72
C GLN A 872 -24.36 0.05 -30.95
N GLY A 873 -23.98 -0.54 -32.08
CA GLY A 873 -22.57 -0.73 -32.46
C GLY A 873 -22.24 -2.18 -32.80
N VAL A 874 -21.00 -2.58 -32.60
CA VAL A 874 -20.57 -3.98 -32.78
C VAL A 874 -21.13 -4.80 -31.62
N TYR A 875 -21.90 -5.84 -31.93
CA TYR A 875 -22.41 -6.80 -30.95
C TYR A 875 -21.36 -7.86 -30.63
N GLY A 876 -20.78 -8.48 -31.67
CA GLY A 876 -19.73 -9.49 -31.58
C GLY A 876 -18.81 -9.44 -32.81
N ASP A 877 -17.52 -9.72 -32.63
CA ASP A 877 -16.51 -9.70 -33.70
C ASP A 877 -15.53 -10.87 -33.55
N HIS A 878 -16.08 -12.07 -33.36
CA HIS A 878 -15.33 -13.24 -32.90
C HIS A 878 -14.70 -14.06 -34.03
N LYS A 879 -14.49 -13.49 -35.22
CA LYS A 879 -13.97 -14.18 -36.43
C LYS A 879 -12.76 -13.42 -37.04
N LEU A 880 -11.84 -12.94 -36.20
CA LEU A 880 -10.70 -12.11 -36.64
C LEU A 880 -9.42 -12.89 -36.96
N ASP A 881 -8.52 -12.24 -37.73
CA ASP A 881 -7.30 -12.86 -38.27
C ASP A 881 -6.16 -13.05 -37.25
N ALA A 882 -5.32 -14.07 -37.49
CA ALA A 882 -4.18 -14.41 -36.64
C ALA A 882 -3.04 -13.38 -36.65
N ALA A 883 -3.08 -12.35 -37.52
CA ALA A 883 -2.00 -11.37 -37.65
C ALA A 883 -2.10 -10.25 -36.60
N ASN A 884 -3.28 -10.06 -36.00
CA ASN A 884 -3.51 -9.07 -34.94
C ASN A 884 -3.30 -9.63 -33.51
N ASN A 885 -3.02 -10.93 -33.34
CA ASN A 885 -3.11 -11.63 -32.05
C ASN A 885 -1.75 -11.94 -31.35
N ALA A 886 -0.73 -11.11 -31.54
CA ALA A 886 0.58 -11.28 -30.90
C ALA A 886 0.70 -10.52 -29.56
N ARG A 887 -0.44 -10.20 -28.93
CA ARG A 887 -0.47 -9.60 -27.60
C ARG A 887 -0.55 -10.69 -26.54
N THR A 888 0.14 -10.53 -25.41
CA THR A 888 0.13 -11.49 -24.29
C THR A 888 -0.26 -10.78 -23.00
N VAL A 889 -1.07 -11.44 -22.18
CA VAL A 889 -1.43 -10.96 -20.84
C VAL A 889 -0.34 -11.33 -19.83
N ARG A 890 -0.06 -10.42 -18.91
CA ARG A 890 0.78 -10.60 -17.73
C ARG A 890 0.08 -10.00 -16.53
N PHE A 891 0.52 -10.42 -15.36
CA PHE A 891 0.20 -9.85 -14.07
C PHE A 891 1.51 -9.33 -13.48
N ALA A 892 1.49 -8.12 -12.95
CA ALA A 892 2.67 -7.40 -12.47
C ALA A 892 2.24 -6.20 -11.64
N ASP A 893 2.73 -6.05 -10.41
CA ASP A 893 2.47 -4.88 -9.56
C ASP A 893 3.19 -3.62 -10.10
N LEU A 894 2.51 -2.78 -10.89
CA LEU A 894 3.15 -1.63 -11.51
C LEU A 894 3.20 -0.39 -10.62
N ASP A 895 2.45 -0.33 -9.52
CA ASP A 895 2.43 0.82 -8.61
C ASP A 895 2.85 0.53 -7.17
N GLY A 896 3.26 -0.71 -6.90
CA GLY A 896 3.84 -1.15 -5.64
C GLY A 896 2.82 -1.13 -4.51
N ASP A 897 1.57 -1.47 -4.81
CA ASP A 897 0.47 -1.55 -3.83
C ASP A 897 0.14 -3.00 -3.41
N GLY A 898 0.99 -3.95 -3.83
CA GLY A 898 0.91 -5.37 -3.49
C GLY A 898 -0.09 -6.15 -4.35
N ASP A 899 -0.96 -5.47 -5.09
CA ASP A 899 -1.95 -6.09 -5.95
C ASP A 899 -1.41 -6.17 -7.39
N ASP A 900 -1.29 -7.37 -7.96
CA ASP A 900 -0.81 -7.54 -9.32
C ASP A 900 -1.78 -6.94 -10.37
N ASP A 901 -1.25 -6.06 -11.22
CA ASP A 901 -2.02 -5.38 -12.24
C ASP A 901 -2.25 -6.23 -13.49
N TYR A 902 -3.34 -5.94 -14.19
CA TYR A 902 -3.61 -6.58 -15.48
C TYR A 902 -2.83 -5.87 -16.60
N VAL A 903 -1.88 -6.58 -17.19
CA VAL A 903 -0.94 -6.02 -18.18
C VAL A 903 -1.10 -6.70 -19.55
N LEU A 904 -1.23 -5.90 -20.61
CA LEU A 904 -1.28 -6.36 -21.99
C LEU A 904 -0.02 -5.93 -22.76
N VAL A 905 0.82 -6.90 -23.12
CA VAL A 905 2.04 -6.69 -23.89
C VAL A 905 1.81 -6.95 -25.37
N GLY A 906 2.08 -5.99 -26.25
CA GLY A 906 1.99 -6.14 -27.70
C GLY A 906 3.25 -6.67 -28.39
N PRO A 907 3.19 -6.94 -29.71
CA PRO A 907 4.27 -7.56 -30.47
C PRO A 907 5.57 -6.76 -30.56
N LYS A 908 5.51 -5.43 -30.34
CA LYS A 908 6.70 -4.58 -30.27
C LYS A 908 7.12 -4.34 -28.82
N GLY A 909 6.57 -5.08 -27.87
CA GLY A 909 6.77 -4.93 -26.44
C GLY A 909 6.07 -3.71 -25.87
N GLU A 910 5.13 -3.09 -26.59
CA GLU A 910 4.29 -2.03 -26.05
C GLU A 910 3.39 -2.57 -24.93
N VAL A 911 3.09 -1.76 -23.93
CA VAL A 911 2.34 -2.20 -22.75
C VAL A 911 1.12 -1.31 -22.56
N GLU A 912 -0.07 -1.91 -22.55
CA GLU A 912 -1.30 -1.32 -22.05
C GLU A 912 -1.63 -1.95 -20.70
N ALA A 913 -1.90 -1.16 -19.66
CA ALA A 913 -2.13 -1.65 -18.30
C ALA A 913 -3.47 -1.19 -17.72
N TRP A 914 -3.99 -1.98 -16.80
CA TRP A 914 -5.15 -1.73 -15.96
C TRP A 914 -4.76 -2.03 -14.52
N ARG A 915 -4.88 -1.02 -13.66
CA ARG A 915 -4.55 -1.16 -12.26
C ARG A 915 -5.60 -2.01 -11.55
N ASN A 916 -5.16 -2.92 -10.69
CA ASN A 916 -6.02 -3.56 -9.71
C ASN A 916 -6.50 -2.50 -8.68
N ASP A 917 -7.74 -2.64 -8.21
CA ASP A 917 -8.31 -1.76 -7.17
C ASP A 917 -9.37 -2.58 -6.43
N ASP A 918 -8.88 -3.65 -5.81
CA ASP A 918 -9.64 -4.66 -5.07
C ASP A 918 -10.52 -5.56 -5.96
N VAL A 919 -9.90 -6.26 -6.93
CA VAL A 919 -10.58 -7.23 -7.81
C VAL A 919 -11.16 -8.41 -7.05
N ALA A 920 -10.54 -8.77 -5.92
CA ALA A 920 -11.03 -9.83 -5.03
C ALA A 920 -12.44 -9.54 -4.49
N THR A 921 -12.75 -8.27 -4.19
CA THR A 921 -14.08 -7.88 -3.69
C THR A 921 -15.00 -7.38 -4.80
N ARG A 922 -14.47 -6.63 -5.78
CA ARG A 922 -15.27 -5.88 -6.77
C ARG A 922 -15.36 -6.56 -8.14
N GLY A 923 -14.66 -7.67 -8.34
CA GLY A 923 -14.64 -8.43 -9.60
C GLY A 923 -14.23 -7.55 -10.79
N THR A 924 -14.87 -7.74 -11.94
CA THR A 924 -14.52 -7.02 -13.20
C THR A 924 -14.60 -5.49 -13.12
N ASN A 925 -15.26 -4.92 -12.10
CA ASN A 925 -15.41 -3.48 -11.90
C ASN A 925 -14.26 -2.84 -11.10
N ALA A 926 -13.28 -3.63 -10.65
CA ALA A 926 -12.09 -3.14 -9.97
C ALA A 926 -11.08 -2.52 -10.94
N TRP A 927 -10.94 -3.08 -12.14
CA TRP A 927 -9.88 -2.69 -13.08
C TRP A 927 -9.96 -1.24 -13.53
N ILE A 928 -8.97 -0.42 -13.15
CA ILE A 928 -8.86 0.96 -13.57
C ILE A 928 -7.91 1.07 -14.74
N LYS A 929 -8.44 1.41 -15.93
CA LYS A 929 -7.61 1.53 -17.13
C LYS A 929 -6.58 2.65 -16.99
N VAL A 930 -5.30 2.26 -16.82
CA VAL A 930 -4.14 3.17 -16.90
C VAL A 930 -3.89 3.53 -18.36
N GLY A 931 -4.01 2.58 -19.28
CA GLY A 931 -3.78 2.81 -20.72
C GLY A 931 -2.35 2.48 -21.12
N ARG A 932 -1.79 3.15 -22.14
CA ARG A 932 -0.46 2.78 -22.64
C ARG A 932 0.64 3.30 -21.72
N VAL A 933 1.33 2.38 -21.05
CA VAL A 933 2.39 2.66 -20.08
C VAL A 933 3.79 2.42 -20.67
N ALA A 934 3.92 1.62 -21.74
CA ALA A 934 5.17 1.52 -22.50
C ALA A 934 4.94 1.57 -24.00
N GLU A 935 5.77 2.33 -24.72
CA GLU A 935 5.72 2.41 -26.18
C GLU A 935 6.29 1.15 -26.88
N GLY A 936 7.06 0.35 -26.14
CA GLY A 936 7.68 -0.88 -26.61
C GLY A 936 9.07 -0.66 -27.22
N VAL A 937 9.90 -1.69 -27.10
CA VAL A 937 11.33 -1.64 -27.49
C VAL A 937 11.65 -2.50 -28.71
N SER A 938 10.61 -2.97 -29.40
CA SER A 938 10.67 -3.84 -30.58
C SER A 938 11.60 -5.04 -30.37
N PRO A 939 11.29 -5.93 -29.42
CA PRO A 939 12.09 -7.11 -29.16
C PRO A 939 12.27 -7.94 -30.44
N GLY A 940 13.46 -8.53 -30.61
CA GLY A 940 13.72 -9.47 -31.69
C GLY A 940 12.90 -10.76 -31.54
N LYS A 941 12.92 -11.62 -32.56
CA LYS A 941 12.13 -12.88 -32.57
C LYS A 941 12.49 -13.87 -31.46
N THR A 942 13.66 -13.72 -30.84
CA THR A 942 14.14 -14.55 -29.73
C THR A 942 14.05 -13.83 -28.39
N GLN A 943 13.41 -12.66 -28.37
CA GLN A 943 13.30 -11.83 -27.19
C GLN A 943 11.85 -11.73 -26.75
N ARG A 944 11.64 -11.72 -25.44
CA ARG A 944 10.32 -11.54 -24.82
C ARG A 944 10.39 -10.52 -23.71
N VAL A 945 9.23 -9.94 -23.40
CA VAL A 945 9.04 -9.03 -22.28
C VAL A 945 8.68 -9.84 -21.04
N VAL A 946 9.26 -9.48 -19.91
CA VAL A 946 9.02 -10.04 -18.57
C VAL A 946 8.91 -8.87 -17.59
N PHE A 947 8.11 -9.04 -16.55
CA PHE A 947 8.03 -8.13 -15.40
C PHE A 947 8.59 -8.85 -14.18
N ALA A 948 9.31 -8.11 -13.35
CA ALA A 948 9.99 -8.57 -12.14
C ALA A 948 10.54 -7.35 -11.41
N ASP A 949 10.37 -7.27 -10.10
CA ASP A 949 11.01 -6.24 -9.26
C ASP A 949 12.50 -6.57 -9.08
N PHE A 950 13.34 -6.15 -10.03
CA PHE A 950 14.77 -6.45 -9.94
C PHE A 950 15.49 -5.54 -8.93
N ASN A 951 14.81 -4.53 -8.37
CA ASN A 951 15.46 -3.49 -7.58
C ASN A 951 15.00 -3.43 -6.12
N GLY A 952 13.96 -4.19 -5.78
CA GLY A 952 13.41 -4.36 -4.44
C GLY A 952 12.59 -3.16 -3.97
N ASP A 953 12.03 -2.37 -4.90
CA ASP A 953 11.21 -1.19 -4.56
C ASP A 953 9.70 -1.47 -4.57
N GLY A 954 9.33 -2.74 -4.64
CA GLY A 954 7.95 -3.24 -4.68
C GLY A 954 7.28 -3.05 -6.04
N ARG A 955 7.96 -2.45 -7.04
CA ARG A 955 7.37 -2.17 -8.36
C ARG A 955 8.00 -3.04 -9.42
N ASP A 956 7.14 -3.73 -10.17
CA ASP A 956 7.59 -4.60 -11.24
C ASP A 956 8.20 -3.82 -12.41
N ASP A 957 9.41 -4.24 -12.79
CA ASP A 957 10.22 -3.57 -13.78
C ASP A 957 10.07 -4.20 -15.18
N TYR A 958 10.21 -3.39 -16.23
CA TYR A 958 10.08 -3.87 -17.61
C TYR A 958 11.41 -4.48 -18.07
N LEU A 959 11.44 -5.81 -18.25
CA LEU A 959 12.61 -6.56 -18.67
C LEU A 959 12.45 -7.12 -20.09
N VAL A 960 13.55 -7.15 -20.84
CA VAL A 960 13.65 -7.88 -22.12
C VAL A 960 14.71 -8.95 -22.02
N VAL A 961 14.25 -10.19 -22.09
CA VAL A 961 15.07 -11.41 -22.02
C VAL A 961 15.30 -11.95 -23.42
N ASP A 962 16.55 -12.32 -23.74
CA ASP A 962 16.89 -13.07 -24.95
C ASP A 962 16.95 -14.58 -24.64
N ASP A 963 15.97 -15.33 -25.15
CA ASP A 963 15.81 -16.77 -24.88
C ASP A 963 16.94 -17.63 -25.47
N THR A 964 17.84 -17.07 -26.30
CA THR A 964 18.98 -17.85 -26.86
C THR A 964 20.22 -17.85 -25.98
N ASN A 965 20.36 -16.86 -25.11
CA ASN A 965 21.60 -16.65 -24.35
C ASN A 965 21.35 -16.14 -22.92
N GLY A 966 20.11 -15.82 -22.57
CA GLY A 966 19.70 -15.33 -21.25
C GLY A 966 20.10 -13.89 -20.94
N ARG A 967 20.57 -13.11 -21.93
CA ARG A 967 20.89 -11.69 -21.72
C ARG A 967 19.62 -10.90 -21.43
N VAL A 968 19.70 -9.99 -20.46
CA VAL A 968 18.57 -9.18 -19.99
C VAL A 968 18.89 -7.71 -20.11
N ARG A 969 17.93 -6.96 -20.68
CA ARG A 969 17.89 -5.50 -20.61
C ARG A 969 16.75 -5.07 -19.71
N GLY A 970 16.99 -4.09 -18.84
CA GLY A 970 16.02 -3.63 -17.86
C GLY A 970 15.67 -2.16 -17.99
N TRP A 971 14.41 -1.84 -17.68
CA TRP A 971 13.89 -0.50 -17.50
C TRP A 971 13.22 -0.43 -16.14
N ARG A 972 13.76 0.39 -15.26
CA ARG A 972 13.22 0.56 -13.91
C ARG A 972 11.90 1.31 -13.92
N ASN A 973 10.94 0.88 -13.11
CA ASN A 973 9.65 1.51 -12.91
C ASN A 973 9.73 2.59 -11.81
N ASP A 974 9.80 3.87 -12.21
CA ASP A 974 9.84 5.02 -11.30
C ASP A 974 8.42 5.56 -10.94
N GLY A 975 7.37 4.74 -11.07
CA GLY A 975 5.99 5.08 -10.67
C GLY A 975 5.00 5.22 -11.81
N VAL A 976 4.48 4.09 -12.31
CA VAL A 976 3.39 4.01 -13.31
C VAL A 976 2.02 4.25 -12.64
N LEU A 977 1.78 5.48 -12.17
CA LEU A 977 0.62 5.77 -11.30
C LEU A 977 -0.63 6.29 -12.04
N THR A 978 -0.52 6.81 -13.28
CA THR A 978 -1.69 7.33 -14.05
C THR A 978 -1.54 7.29 -15.58
N LYS A 979 -2.66 7.52 -16.28
CA LYS A 979 -2.79 7.46 -17.74
C LYS A 979 -1.81 8.34 -18.52
N GLY A 980 -0.89 7.69 -19.23
CA GLY A 980 -0.04 8.30 -20.26
C GLY A 980 1.30 8.87 -19.76
N VAL A 981 1.73 8.54 -18.54
CA VAL A 981 3.07 8.90 -18.04
C VAL A 981 3.94 7.64 -18.07
N THR A 982 4.95 7.60 -18.93
CA THR A 982 5.95 6.53 -18.93
C THR A 982 7.01 6.85 -17.88
N ALA A 983 7.05 6.12 -16.76
CA ALA A 983 8.05 6.25 -15.70
C ALA A 983 9.23 5.27 -15.86
N TRP A 984 9.54 4.87 -17.10
CA TRP A 984 10.54 3.83 -17.36
C TRP A 984 11.96 4.41 -17.52
N THR A 985 12.85 4.12 -16.58
CA THR A 985 14.27 4.48 -16.67
C THR A 985 15.09 3.36 -17.29
N ASN A 986 15.61 3.58 -18.50
CA ASN A 986 16.43 2.60 -19.22
C ASN A 986 17.79 2.38 -18.53
N LEU A 987 18.04 1.16 -18.06
CA LEU A 987 19.29 0.77 -17.39
C LEU A 987 20.28 0.07 -18.33
N GLY A 988 19.88 -0.23 -19.56
CA GLY A 988 20.70 -0.96 -20.51
C GLY A 988 20.74 -2.46 -20.18
N VAL A 989 21.92 -3.06 -20.17
CA VAL A 989 22.08 -4.51 -19.89
C VAL A 989 22.28 -4.71 -18.39
N ILE A 990 21.37 -5.46 -17.77
CA ILE A 990 21.40 -5.78 -16.35
C ILE A 990 21.89 -7.22 -16.09
N ALA A 991 21.80 -8.12 -17.07
CA ALA A 991 22.41 -9.45 -16.99
C ALA A 991 22.98 -9.88 -18.36
N GLN A 992 24.18 -10.47 -18.36
CA GLN A 992 24.84 -10.92 -19.60
C GLN A 992 24.36 -12.29 -20.10
N GLY A 993 23.66 -13.04 -19.24
CA GLY A 993 23.18 -14.39 -19.55
C GLY A 993 24.27 -15.47 -19.38
N PRO A 994 24.04 -16.50 -18.56
CA PRO A 994 24.98 -17.60 -18.38
C PRO A 994 24.91 -18.56 -19.59
N ALA A 995 25.98 -19.30 -19.86
CA ALA A 995 25.99 -20.30 -20.95
C ALA A 995 24.87 -21.35 -20.83
N LEU A 996 24.41 -21.62 -19.61
CA LEU A 996 23.30 -22.54 -19.34
C LEU A 996 21.96 -22.04 -19.91
N ALA A 997 21.76 -20.72 -20.02
CA ALA A 997 20.53 -20.15 -20.55
C ALA A 997 20.30 -20.45 -22.03
N ALA A 998 21.33 -20.91 -22.77
CA ALA A 998 21.14 -21.42 -24.12
C ALA A 998 20.39 -22.76 -24.18
N GLU A 999 20.26 -23.47 -23.06
CA GLU A 999 19.64 -24.80 -22.94
C GLU A 999 18.48 -24.83 -21.91
N GLY A 1000 18.04 -23.65 -21.43
CA GLY A 1000 17.01 -23.50 -20.40
C GLY A 1000 16.21 -22.20 -20.53
N GLU A 1001 15.15 -22.07 -19.74
CA GLU A 1001 14.28 -20.90 -19.66
C GLU A 1001 14.75 -19.97 -18.53
N VAL A 1002 14.84 -18.66 -18.81
CA VAL A 1002 15.13 -17.64 -17.79
C VAL A 1002 13.85 -17.22 -17.07
N GLN A 1003 13.86 -17.21 -15.75
CA GLN A 1003 12.74 -16.72 -14.92
C GLN A 1003 13.28 -15.80 -13.82
N PHE A 1004 12.38 -15.07 -13.18
CA PHE A 1004 12.66 -14.18 -12.06
C PHE A 1004 11.70 -14.51 -10.93
N ALA A 1005 12.21 -14.49 -9.70
CA ALA A 1005 11.47 -14.72 -8.47
C ALA A 1005 12.38 -14.45 -7.26
N ASP A 1006 11.84 -13.87 -6.20
CA ASP A 1006 12.54 -13.70 -4.91
C ASP A 1006 12.65 -15.05 -4.16
N LEU A 1007 13.85 -15.62 -4.10
CA LEU A 1007 14.08 -16.89 -3.42
C LEU A 1007 14.41 -16.74 -1.94
N ASP A 1008 14.70 -15.55 -1.43
CA ASP A 1008 15.13 -15.35 -0.04
C ASP A 1008 14.42 -14.26 0.74
N ALA A 1009 13.31 -13.75 0.21
CA ALA A 1009 12.44 -12.76 0.82
C ALA A 1009 13.17 -11.44 1.10
N ASP A 1010 14.12 -11.05 0.24
CA ASP A 1010 14.81 -9.77 0.33
C ASP A 1010 14.14 -8.66 -0.50
N GLY A 1011 13.02 -8.98 -1.16
CA GLY A 1011 12.21 -8.09 -1.98
C GLY A 1011 12.72 -7.98 -3.43
N ALA A 1012 13.95 -8.38 -3.72
CA ALA A 1012 14.53 -8.24 -5.06
C ALA A 1012 14.52 -9.57 -5.82
N ASP A 1013 13.85 -9.59 -6.97
CA ASP A 1013 13.75 -10.78 -7.80
C ASP A 1013 15.11 -11.28 -8.29
N ASP A 1014 15.32 -12.59 -8.14
CA ASP A 1014 16.56 -13.26 -8.50
C ASP A 1014 16.59 -13.72 -9.96
N TYR A 1015 17.79 -13.91 -10.51
CA TYR A 1015 17.92 -14.46 -11.87
C TYR A 1015 17.95 -15.99 -11.84
N LEU A 1016 16.96 -16.64 -12.42
CA LEU A 1016 16.83 -18.09 -12.47
C LEU A 1016 17.00 -18.63 -13.90
N VAL A 1017 17.59 -19.82 -14.01
CA VAL A 1017 17.63 -20.63 -15.24
C VAL A 1017 17.05 -22.01 -14.94
N VAL A 1018 15.87 -22.26 -15.51
CA VAL A 1018 15.19 -23.56 -15.49
C VAL A 1018 15.67 -24.37 -16.69
N THR A 1019 16.41 -25.44 -16.43
CA THR A 1019 16.89 -26.35 -17.48
C THR A 1019 15.74 -27.17 -18.08
N SER A 1020 15.94 -27.75 -19.27
CA SER A 1020 14.99 -28.72 -19.86
C SER A 1020 14.70 -29.95 -18.98
N GLY A 1021 15.60 -30.27 -18.03
CA GLY A 1021 15.38 -31.28 -17.00
C GLY A 1021 14.73 -30.74 -15.72
N HIS A 1022 14.20 -29.52 -15.76
CA HIS A 1022 13.53 -28.82 -14.66
C HIS A 1022 14.40 -28.57 -13.41
N SER A 1023 15.72 -28.77 -13.49
CA SER A 1023 16.64 -28.28 -12.47
C SER A 1023 16.85 -26.78 -12.62
N VAL A 1024 16.98 -26.08 -11.49
CA VAL A 1024 16.98 -24.62 -11.41
C VAL A 1024 18.31 -24.16 -10.86
N HIS A 1025 18.98 -23.30 -11.62
CA HIS A 1025 20.16 -22.59 -11.16
C HIS A 1025 19.83 -21.11 -11.00
N ALA A 1026 20.19 -20.52 -9.87
CA ALA A 1026 19.90 -19.13 -9.57
C ALA A 1026 21.17 -18.32 -9.28
N TRP A 1027 21.06 -17.01 -9.43
CA TRP A 1027 22.06 -16.02 -9.06
C TRP A 1027 21.36 -14.95 -8.23
N ARG A 1028 21.77 -14.85 -6.96
CA ARG A 1028 21.19 -13.90 -6.00
C ARG A 1028 21.33 -12.46 -6.47
N ASN A 1029 20.25 -11.69 -6.42
CA ASN A 1029 20.31 -10.25 -6.61
C ASN A 1029 20.88 -9.56 -5.36
N LYS A 1030 21.79 -8.58 -5.51
CA LYS A 1030 22.43 -7.90 -4.36
C LYS A 1030 22.21 -6.38 -4.33
N GLY A 1031 21.20 -5.89 -5.03
CA GLY A 1031 20.78 -4.48 -4.97
C GLY A 1031 21.70 -3.44 -5.64
N THR A 1032 22.74 -3.84 -6.39
CA THR A 1032 23.72 -2.87 -6.95
C THR A 1032 23.51 -2.49 -8.43
N ASN A 1033 22.31 -2.67 -9.01
CA ASN A 1033 22.11 -2.87 -10.45
C ASN A 1033 22.19 -1.59 -11.33
N ALA A 1034 23.28 -0.85 -11.20
CA ALA A 1034 23.70 0.19 -12.14
C ALA A 1034 24.03 -0.42 -13.54
N PRO A 1035 23.93 0.39 -14.63
CA PRO A 1035 24.17 -0.08 -16.00
C PRO A 1035 25.50 -0.81 -16.19
N GLY A 1036 25.47 -2.07 -16.67
CA GLY A 1036 26.69 -2.84 -17.00
C GLY A 1036 26.66 -4.34 -16.71
N GLY A 1037 25.68 -4.83 -15.98
CA GLY A 1037 25.48 -6.26 -15.71
C GLY A 1037 26.27 -6.83 -14.52
N GLY A 1038 26.57 -6.00 -13.52
CA GLY A 1038 27.07 -6.41 -12.21
C GLY A 1038 25.97 -6.42 -11.15
N GLY A 1039 26.17 -7.13 -10.03
CA GLY A 1039 25.20 -7.22 -8.92
C GLY A 1039 24.71 -8.63 -8.61
N TRP A 1040 24.92 -9.57 -9.54
CA TRP A 1040 24.53 -10.96 -9.37
C TRP A 1040 25.53 -11.76 -8.52
N GLY A 1041 25.01 -12.58 -7.62
CA GLY A 1041 25.73 -13.51 -6.77
C GLY A 1041 26.37 -14.66 -7.53
N THR A 1042 26.93 -15.62 -6.79
CA THR A 1042 27.48 -16.83 -7.41
C THR A 1042 26.37 -17.76 -7.87
N LYS A 1043 26.59 -18.44 -9.01
CA LYS A 1043 25.70 -19.50 -9.49
C LYS A 1043 25.47 -20.55 -8.40
N THR A 1044 24.22 -20.79 -8.06
CA THR A 1044 23.80 -21.81 -7.08
C THR A 1044 22.77 -22.74 -7.72
N LEU A 1045 22.86 -24.05 -7.44
CA LEU A 1045 21.79 -24.99 -7.77
C LEU A 1045 20.75 -24.91 -6.65
N VAL A 1046 19.59 -24.31 -6.94
CA VAL A 1046 18.55 -24.06 -5.94
C VAL A 1046 17.47 -25.13 -5.96
N ALA A 1047 17.17 -25.74 -7.11
CA ALA A 1047 16.22 -26.86 -7.16
C ALA A 1047 16.67 -27.96 -8.13
N SER A 1048 16.38 -29.20 -7.79
CA SER A 1048 16.53 -30.34 -8.71
C SER A 1048 15.44 -31.36 -8.45
N PRO A 1049 14.52 -31.60 -9.41
CA PRO A 1049 13.40 -32.50 -9.21
C PRO A 1049 13.89 -33.94 -9.02
N LYS A 1050 13.44 -34.57 -7.92
CA LYS A 1050 13.73 -35.98 -7.61
C LYS A 1050 12.87 -36.95 -8.42
N ASP A 1051 11.71 -36.50 -8.88
CA ASP A 1051 10.77 -37.27 -9.69
C ASP A 1051 11.03 -37.08 -11.19
N ALA A 1052 10.62 -38.06 -11.99
CA ALA A 1052 10.57 -37.90 -13.44
C ALA A 1052 9.52 -36.84 -13.82
N VAL A 1053 9.95 -35.82 -14.58
CA VAL A 1053 9.10 -34.76 -15.11
C VAL A 1053 8.65 -35.12 -16.53
N THR A 1054 7.39 -34.85 -16.87
CA THR A 1054 6.82 -35.16 -18.20
C THR A 1054 6.96 -33.97 -19.15
N ALA A 1055 6.83 -34.22 -20.46
CA ALA A 1055 6.84 -33.17 -21.47
C ALA A 1055 5.63 -32.20 -21.40
N THR A 1056 4.63 -32.50 -20.57
CA THR A 1056 3.43 -31.66 -20.36
C THR A 1056 3.57 -30.74 -19.15
N GLN A 1057 4.66 -30.89 -18.40
CA GLN A 1057 4.93 -30.12 -17.19
C GLN A 1057 5.81 -28.91 -17.49
N THR A 1058 5.53 -27.79 -16.82
CA THR A 1058 6.31 -26.55 -16.87
C THR A 1058 6.59 -26.02 -15.47
N THR A 1059 7.81 -25.55 -15.22
CA THR A 1059 8.22 -24.97 -13.93
C THR A 1059 7.82 -23.50 -13.84
N ARG A 1060 7.31 -23.12 -12.67
CA ARG A 1060 6.98 -21.75 -12.25
C ARG A 1060 7.45 -21.54 -10.81
N PHE A 1061 7.47 -20.28 -10.41
CA PHE A 1061 7.75 -19.85 -9.05
C PHE A 1061 6.58 -18.99 -8.58
N ALA A 1062 6.22 -19.15 -7.31
CA ALA A 1062 5.12 -18.43 -6.69
C ALA A 1062 5.20 -18.57 -5.17
N ASN A 1063 4.84 -17.55 -4.40
CA ASN A 1063 4.72 -17.64 -2.95
C ASN A 1063 3.37 -18.29 -2.60
N VAL A 1064 3.37 -19.56 -2.16
CA VAL A 1064 2.12 -20.29 -1.89
C VAL A 1064 1.84 -20.53 -0.41
N ASP A 1065 2.72 -20.06 0.48
CA ASP A 1065 2.55 -20.14 1.93
C ASP A 1065 2.83 -18.85 2.71
N CYS A 1066 2.92 -17.71 2.01
CA CYS A 1066 3.01 -16.35 2.55
C CYS A 1066 4.28 -16.11 3.38
N ASP A 1067 5.36 -16.85 3.10
CA ASP A 1067 6.64 -16.67 3.81
C ASP A 1067 7.60 -15.69 3.10
N GLY A 1068 7.11 -15.05 2.02
CA GLY A 1068 7.85 -14.09 1.20
C GLY A 1068 8.82 -14.75 0.22
N ARG A 1069 9.02 -16.08 0.28
CA ARG A 1069 9.92 -16.79 -0.61
C ARG A 1069 9.15 -17.49 -1.71
N ALA A 1070 9.66 -17.41 -2.92
CA ALA A 1070 9.06 -18.08 -4.03
C ALA A 1070 9.25 -19.61 -3.94
N ASP A 1071 8.13 -20.32 -4.06
CA ASP A 1071 8.06 -21.77 -4.03
C ASP A 1071 8.22 -22.39 -5.42
N TYR A 1072 8.76 -23.59 -5.47
CA TYR A 1072 8.95 -24.31 -6.72
C TYR A 1072 7.63 -25.00 -7.14
N VAL A 1073 7.05 -24.59 -8.26
CA VAL A 1073 5.74 -25.08 -8.74
C VAL A 1073 5.85 -25.75 -10.12
N LEU A 1074 5.21 -26.90 -10.28
CA LEU A 1074 5.00 -27.57 -11.56
C LEU A 1074 3.54 -27.51 -11.98
N ARG A 1075 3.27 -26.89 -13.12
CA ARG A 1075 1.98 -26.97 -13.83
C ARG A 1075 1.98 -28.18 -14.75
N ASP A 1076 0.93 -29.00 -14.72
CA ASP A 1076 0.73 -30.11 -15.67
C ASP A 1076 -0.49 -29.89 -16.57
N SER A 1077 -0.25 -29.54 -17.84
CA SER A 1077 -1.33 -29.28 -18.81
C SER A 1077 -2.15 -30.53 -19.16
N ALA A 1078 -1.61 -31.74 -18.97
CA ALA A 1078 -2.35 -32.99 -19.22
C ALA A 1078 -3.31 -33.35 -18.08
N GLN A 1079 -3.16 -32.72 -16.92
CA GLN A 1079 -4.01 -32.93 -15.75
C GLN A 1079 -4.84 -31.67 -15.45
N ASN A 1080 -5.49 -31.14 -16.49
CA ASN A 1080 -6.33 -29.95 -16.38
C ASN A 1080 -5.59 -28.76 -15.75
N ASN A 1081 -4.30 -28.59 -16.05
CA ASN A 1081 -3.46 -27.53 -15.48
C ASN A 1081 -3.28 -27.61 -13.95
N ALA A 1082 -3.32 -28.81 -13.36
CA ALA A 1082 -3.02 -29.01 -11.95
C ALA A 1082 -1.63 -28.49 -11.56
N LEU A 1083 -1.51 -27.98 -10.33
CA LEU A 1083 -0.26 -27.49 -9.77
C LEU A 1083 0.29 -28.42 -8.68
N TYR A 1084 1.59 -28.68 -8.75
CA TYR A 1084 2.35 -29.45 -7.77
C TYR A 1084 3.49 -28.60 -7.22
N GLY A 1085 3.50 -28.34 -5.92
CA GLY A 1085 4.42 -27.40 -5.28
C GLY A 1085 5.37 -28.06 -4.29
N TRP A 1086 6.48 -27.37 -4.05
CA TRP A 1086 7.45 -27.63 -2.99
C TRP A 1086 7.77 -26.30 -2.33
N ARG A 1087 7.60 -26.23 -1.01
CA ARG A 1087 7.87 -25.00 -0.27
C ARG A 1087 9.35 -24.75 -0.10
N ASN A 1088 9.78 -23.52 -0.27
CA ASN A 1088 11.15 -23.09 -0.13
C ASN A 1088 11.54 -23.01 1.35
N LEU A 1089 12.40 -23.92 1.82
CA LEU A 1089 12.82 -23.92 3.24
C LEU A 1089 14.20 -23.32 3.43
N GLY A 1090 15.06 -23.44 2.41
CA GLY A 1090 16.47 -23.05 2.47
C GLY A 1090 16.81 -21.72 1.81
N GLY A 1091 15.81 -21.00 1.28
CA GLY A 1091 16.01 -19.80 0.46
C GLY A 1091 16.85 -20.10 -0.79
N PHE A 1092 18.10 -19.61 -0.79
CA PHE A 1092 19.08 -19.88 -1.86
C PHE A 1092 19.73 -21.27 -1.84
N HIS A 1093 19.26 -22.17 -0.99
CA HIS A 1093 19.78 -23.53 -0.88
C HIS A 1093 18.76 -24.55 -1.39
N ASN A 1094 19.24 -25.70 -1.89
CA ASN A 1094 18.39 -26.79 -2.37
C ASN A 1094 17.76 -27.58 -1.23
N GLU A 1095 16.91 -26.90 -0.46
CA GLU A 1095 16.19 -27.41 0.70
C GLU A 1095 14.71 -27.05 0.55
N TRP A 1096 13.90 -28.06 0.24
CA TRP A 1096 12.50 -27.91 -0.11
C TRP A 1096 11.63 -28.87 0.70
N SER A 1097 10.37 -28.52 0.90
CA SER A 1097 9.39 -29.42 1.51
C SER A 1097 9.16 -30.68 0.69
N GLU A 1098 8.32 -31.61 1.18
CA GLU A 1098 7.80 -32.66 0.32
C GLU A 1098 6.88 -32.10 -0.77
N LYS A 1099 6.84 -32.79 -1.92
CA LYS A 1099 5.96 -32.47 -3.04
C LYS A 1099 4.50 -32.58 -2.60
N LYS A 1100 3.70 -31.54 -2.85
CA LYS A 1100 2.25 -31.56 -2.64
C LYS A 1100 1.50 -31.19 -3.90
N LYS A 1101 0.28 -31.69 -4.05
CA LYS A 1101 -0.65 -31.21 -5.08
C LYS A 1101 -1.36 -29.98 -4.50
N ILE A 1102 -0.92 -28.79 -4.92
CA ILE A 1102 -1.40 -27.53 -4.34
C ILE A 1102 -2.66 -27.03 -5.05
N ALA A 1103 -2.88 -27.35 -6.33
CA ALA A 1103 -4.13 -27.06 -7.05
C ALA A 1103 -4.64 -28.27 -7.86
N HIS A 1104 -5.96 -28.51 -7.84
CA HIS A 1104 -6.58 -29.60 -8.59
C HIS A 1104 -6.56 -29.39 -10.11
N GLY A 1105 -6.39 -28.15 -10.56
CA GLY A 1105 -6.44 -27.75 -11.95
C GLY A 1105 -7.86 -27.48 -12.43
N VAL A 1106 -8.00 -26.60 -13.43
CA VAL A 1106 -9.27 -26.24 -14.06
C VAL A 1106 -9.28 -26.76 -15.49
N ALA A 1107 -10.28 -27.58 -15.78
CA ALA A 1107 -10.48 -28.16 -17.11
C ALA A 1107 -11.11 -27.12 -18.03
N MET A 1108 -10.32 -26.58 -18.93
CA MET A 1108 -10.81 -25.70 -19.99
C MET A 1108 -10.87 -26.51 -21.29
N GLY A 1109 -11.96 -26.44 -22.03
CA GLY A 1109 -12.14 -27.12 -23.31
C GLY A 1109 -11.20 -26.63 -24.42
N PHE A 1110 -10.22 -25.78 -24.09
CA PHE A 1110 -9.28 -25.12 -24.98
C PHE A 1110 -7.94 -24.83 -24.25
N PRO A 1111 -6.85 -24.56 -24.98
CA PRO A 1111 -5.57 -24.19 -24.39
C PRO A 1111 -5.65 -22.87 -23.61
N VAL A 1112 -5.15 -22.88 -22.37
CA VAL A 1112 -5.10 -21.68 -21.50
C VAL A 1112 -3.68 -21.37 -21.05
N ASP A 1113 -3.44 -20.12 -20.72
CA ASP A 1113 -2.25 -19.71 -19.98
C ASP A 1113 -2.58 -19.71 -18.48
N VAL A 1114 -1.63 -20.16 -17.66
CA VAL A 1114 -1.80 -20.18 -16.21
C VAL A 1114 -0.80 -19.22 -15.61
N HIS A 1115 -1.32 -18.27 -14.84
CA HIS A 1115 -0.55 -17.27 -14.11
C HIS A 1115 -0.72 -17.51 -12.62
N LEU A 1116 0.31 -17.15 -11.88
CA LEU A 1116 0.36 -17.09 -10.43
C LEU A 1116 0.70 -15.63 -10.11
N ALA A 1117 -0.17 -14.98 -9.37
CA ALA A 1117 -0.17 -13.53 -9.15
C ALA A 1117 -1.01 -13.20 -7.92
N ASP A 1118 -0.59 -12.24 -7.10
CA ASP A 1118 -1.30 -11.84 -5.90
C ASP A 1118 -2.38 -10.80 -6.23
N LEU A 1119 -3.67 -11.15 -6.14
CA LEU A 1119 -4.76 -10.25 -6.55
C LEU A 1119 -5.38 -9.46 -5.39
N ASP A 1120 -5.10 -9.83 -4.15
CA ASP A 1120 -5.63 -9.20 -2.94
C ASP A 1120 -4.55 -8.68 -1.97
N GLY A 1121 -3.29 -8.77 -2.40
CA GLY A 1121 -2.09 -8.30 -1.73
C GLY A 1121 -1.74 -9.12 -0.49
N ASP A 1122 -2.40 -10.25 -0.24
CA ASP A 1122 -2.23 -10.99 1.01
C ASP A 1122 -0.89 -11.75 1.11
N GLY A 1123 -0.04 -11.62 0.10
CA GLY A 1123 1.26 -12.25 -0.03
C GLY A 1123 1.17 -13.68 -0.55
N LEU A 1124 0.00 -14.19 -0.94
CA LEU A 1124 -0.18 -15.49 -1.58
C LEU A 1124 -0.51 -15.32 -3.05
N ASP A 1125 0.28 -15.95 -3.91
CA ASP A 1125 -0.06 -15.98 -5.32
C ASP A 1125 -1.32 -16.81 -5.59
N ASP A 1126 -2.24 -16.18 -6.29
CA ASP A 1126 -3.52 -16.75 -6.70
C ASP A 1126 -3.40 -17.57 -7.97
N TYR A 1127 -4.38 -18.44 -8.20
CA TYR A 1127 -4.40 -19.27 -9.40
C TYR A 1127 -5.25 -18.61 -10.47
N LEU A 1128 -4.62 -18.19 -11.58
CA LEU A 1128 -5.31 -17.55 -12.70
C LEU A 1128 -5.30 -18.44 -13.94
N VAL A 1129 -6.47 -18.51 -14.58
CA VAL A 1129 -6.64 -19.08 -15.91
C VAL A 1129 -6.94 -17.96 -16.87
N VAL A 1130 -6.01 -17.71 -17.78
CA VAL A 1130 -6.10 -16.66 -18.78
C VAL A 1130 -6.32 -17.29 -20.13
N ASP A 1131 -7.32 -16.80 -20.84
CA ASP A 1131 -7.46 -17.08 -22.26
C ASP A 1131 -6.33 -16.36 -23.00
N PRO A 1132 -5.35 -17.08 -23.60
CA PRO A 1132 -4.16 -16.49 -24.23
C PRO A 1132 -4.51 -15.62 -25.46
N VAL A 1133 -5.78 -15.57 -25.82
CA VAL A 1133 -6.30 -14.99 -27.04
C VAL A 1133 -6.92 -13.62 -26.81
N ASN A 1134 -7.99 -13.58 -26.02
CA ASN A 1134 -8.73 -12.35 -25.73
C ASN A 1134 -8.25 -11.73 -24.41
N GLY A 1135 -7.50 -12.50 -23.61
CA GLY A 1135 -7.00 -12.09 -22.30
C GLY A 1135 -8.04 -12.17 -21.18
N ALA A 1136 -9.23 -12.72 -21.42
CA ALA A 1136 -10.20 -12.96 -20.36
C ALA A 1136 -9.55 -13.82 -19.27
N ALA A 1137 -9.72 -13.42 -18.01
CA ALA A 1137 -9.09 -14.10 -16.88
C ALA A 1137 -10.15 -14.54 -15.88
N ARG A 1138 -9.97 -15.76 -15.37
CA ARG A 1138 -10.67 -16.30 -14.21
C ARG A 1138 -9.68 -16.55 -13.09
N ALA A 1139 -10.07 -16.31 -11.85
CA ALA A 1139 -9.17 -16.42 -10.71
C ALA A 1139 -9.77 -17.24 -9.56
N TRP A 1140 -8.86 -17.84 -8.80
CA TRP A 1140 -9.14 -18.51 -7.55
C TRP A 1140 -8.17 -17.97 -6.50
N LEU A 1141 -8.71 -17.35 -5.44
CA LEU A 1141 -7.91 -16.83 -4.35
C LEU A 1141 -7.29 -17.97 -3.55
N ASN A 1142 -6.00 -17.86 -3.29
CA ASN A 1142 -5.25 -18.78 -2.48
C ASN A 1142 -5.59 -18.57 -1.00
N ASN A 1143 -6.02 -19.63 -0.30
CA ASN A 1143 -6.25 -19.57 1.13
C ASN A 1143 -5.30 -20.49 1.90
N GLY A 1144 -4.08 -20.68 1.39
CA GLY A 1144 -3.08 -21.63 1.89
C GLY A 1144 -3.04 -22.94 1.09
N GLY A 1145 -3.60 -22.94 -0.13
CA GLY A 1145 -3.57 -24.05 -1.09
C GLY A 1145 -4.31 -25.32 -0.62
N ASN A 1146 -4.25 -26.39 -1.43
CA ASN A 1146 -4.77 -27.69 -1.03
C ASN A 1146 -3.71 -28.45 -0.21
N ASP A 1147 -3.97 -28.68 1.08
CA ASP A 1147 -3.22 -29.64 1.90
C ASP A 1147 -4.02 -30.93 2.00
N VAL A 1148 -4.05 -31.69 0.90
CA VAL A 1148 -4.65 -33.02 0.93
C VAL A 1148 -3.62 -33.98 1.52
N THR A 1149 -3.52 -34.01 2.86
CA THR A 1149 -3.15 -35.27 3.51
C THR A 1149 -4.19 -36.33 3.09
N PRO A 1150 -3.76 -37.52 2.65
CA PRO A 1150 -4.67 -38.60 2.22
C PRO A 1150 -5.73 -39.00 3.26
#